data_AF-A0AAP4X441-F1
#
_entry.id   AF-A0AAP4X441-F1
#
_cell.length_a   1.000
_cell.length_b   1.000
_cell.length_c   1.000
_cell.angle_alpha   90.00
_cell.angle_beta   90.00
_cell.angle_gamma   90.00
#
_symmetry.space_group_name_H-M   'P 1'
#
loop_
_entity.id
_entity.type
_entity.pdbx_description
1 polymer ?
#
loop_
_entity_poly.entity_id
_entity_poly.type
_entity_poly.pdbx_seq_one_letter_code
_entity_poly.pdbx_strand_id
1 'polypeptide(L)'
;MSKKGILALSVVIGLAGIFFYFNHQTQAPPVKSTELTAPVLSVLPHDIVMDPQRLLDDPTLSTVEVLASLNEIKAQCRKMNGDFSAQIGQIHQIIITALEQSLKDGKTVRELLAYEGQYTTHYNGFDDLLLKAQVNLAREKQTITSDVAVLANWQGLDVINGFNQDVITSIVTSMGGMSSERPAMTMKFEVKPDITADDLALLLSNQDNFNTYLDSFIQIENTAAISPSMLFVAIATQMSIEDFTLEANAKTFTVNDVALAIRNQLPSEYIEVLLNNTTAYDEFPAFIQDRDGAGIDDRGGTYYNLADVAVSEFDLATLKLLANKGVKPTNEPGIFTAMDIALLNLPENQEELNGGTSLNQYIDTLTYLKKQGYKAHGVAMERANQENEVHFRPPYLVGFRFTTPIKGLGLEEVINDIELIDDSTSIVPAAVDDSLVSQAIIAADERKQLLAAQRAPCGRIEQDLHDAQQFATPQSMVEIVKSLMKQEVDVGAELHRIDPALITVWHQELLYQNQRNEAARVENEFKHLIKQNRVDEAVIYASTYTLTQSEIDFLLHHVVKDESLTIVWLSRMLPKKPSGLSMFGGLPLNKWQSLQDEKFDFALEDTWGNDLFTVAAQKSVEHVDWLLKYGLKPNMDMLGLDPFDLALEDSYKQRKLTQATIRLSQFVDKIEPSHLARIARLKVFFPEEYQALTDINKQFMVTDEIEMNQYRQVKMYF
;
A
#
# COMPACT_ATOMS: atom_id res chain seq x y z
N MET A 1 10.17 33.75 -91.44
CA MET A 1 9.09 32.96 -90.80
C MET A 1 9.74 32.08 -89.75
N SER A 2 9.46 32.10 -88.44
CA SER A 2 8.49 32.85 -87.64
C SER A 2 9.11 33.14 -86.27
N LYS A 3 9.20 34.43 -85.90
CA LYS A 3 9.55 34.95 -84.58
C LYS A 3 8.42 34.68 -83.56
N LYS A 4 8.11 33.42 -83.30
CA LYS A 4 7.18 32.99 -82.23
C LYS A 4 7.78 31.96 -81.26
N GLY A 5 9.05 31.58 -81.40
CA GLY A 5 9.71 30.60 -80.52
C GLY A 5 10.50 31.16 -79.33
N ILE A 6 10.89 32.45 -79.33
CA ILE A 6 11.86 32.97 -78.34
C ILE A 6 11.19 33.84 -77.25
N LEU A 7 10.03 34.44 -77.52
CA LEU A 7 9.26 35.17 -76.49
C LEU A 7 8.41 34.26 -75.58
N ALA A 8 8.13 33.01 -76.01
CA ALA A 8 7.40 32.05 -75.18
C ALA A 8 8.29 31.39 -74.12
N LEU A 9 9.59 31.23 -74.39
CA LEU A 9 10.51 30.60 -73.44
C LEU A 9 10.93 31.53 -72.30
N SER A 10 10.99 32.85 -72.55
CA SER A 10 11.33 33.86 -71.52
C SER A 10 10.16 34.16 -70.56
N VAL A 11 8.91 34.02 -71.03
CA VAL A 11 7.71 34.16 -70.17
C VAL A 11 7.48 32.89 -69.32
N VAL A 12 7.80 31.70 -69.83
CA VAL A 12 7.67 30.44 -69.06
C VAL A 12 8.75 30.31 -67.98
N ILE A 13 9.99 30.76 -68.24
CA ILE A 13 11.05 30.77 -67.22
C ILE A 13 10.83 31.87 -66.17
N GLY A 14 10.28 33.03 -66.57
CA GLY A 14 9.90 34.10 -65.65
C GLY A 14 8.71 33.75 -64.74
N LEU A 15 7.70 33.05 -65.26
CA LEU A 15 6.54 32.61 -64.45
C LEU A 15 6.87 31.41 -63.56
N ALA A 16 7.76 30.50 -63.98
CA ALA A 16 8.24 29.40 -63.13
C ALA A 16 9.10 29.91 -61.95
N GLY A 17 9.90 30.96 -62.16
CA GLY A 17 10.69 31.61 -61.10
C GLY A 17 9.83 32.35 -60.06
N ILE A 18 8.75 33.01 -60.49
CA ILE A 18 7.82 33.70 -59.58
C ILE A 18 6.95 32.67 -58.82
N PHE A 19 6.55 31.56 -59.45
CA PHE A 19 5.82 30.48 -58.78
C PHE A 19 6.67 29.74 -57.75
N PHE A 20 7.98 29.55 -57.99
CA PHE A 20 8.88 28.96 -56.99
C PHE A 20 9.26 29.91 -55.85
N TYR A 21 9.35 31.23 -56.09
CA TYR A 21 9.72 32.20 -55.06
C TYR A 21 8.55 32.56 -54.11
N PHE A 22 7.30 32.62 -54.62
CA PHE A 22 6.13 32.85 -53.77
C PHE A 22 5.67 31.62 -52.96
N ASN A 23 6.19 30.42 -53.25
CA ASN A 23 5.90 29.21 -52.47
C ASN A 23 6.98 28.87 -51.43
N HIS A 24 7.95 29.77 -51.20
CA HIS A 24 9.05 29.52 -50.25
C HIS A 24 9.30 30.62 -49.21
N GLN A 25 8.37 31.56 -49.01
CA GLN A 25 8.36 32.39 -47.83
C GLN A 25 6.95 32.52 -47.23
N THR A 26 6.88 32.22 -45.94
CA THR A 26 5.77 32.46 -45.01
C THR A 26 4.47 31.72 -45.30
N GLN A 27 4.53 30.39 -45.25
CA GLN A 27 3.63 29.69 -44.36
C GLN A 27 4.52 28.85 -43.46
N ALA A 28 4.63 29.25 -42.18
CA ALA A 28 4.84 28.23 -41.17
C ALA A 28 3.85 27.11 -41.49
N PRO A 29 4.25 25.82 -41.48
CA PRO A 29 3.26 24.76 -41.61
C PRO A 29 2.12 25.15 -40.65
N PRO A 30 0.83 25.06 -41.06
CA PRO A 30 -0.22 25.17 -40.06
C PRO A 30 0.25 24.24 -38.96
N VAL A 31 0.36 24.78 -37.73
CA VAL A 31 0.56 23.94 -36.55
C VAL A 31 -0.41 22.80 -36.82
N LYS A 32 0.14 21.62 -37.13
CA LYS A 32 -0.68 20.44 -37.07
C LYS A 32 -1.08 20.53 -35.63
N SER A 33 -2.33 20.91 -35.38
CA SER A 33 -3.02 20.41 -34.22
C SER A 33 -2.83 18.93 -34.39
N THR A 34 -1.77 18.41 -33.77
CA THR A 34 -1.81 17.09 -33.23
C THR A 34 -3.00 17.21 -32.29
N GLU A 35 -4.20 17.00 -32.83
CA GLU A 35 -5.24 16.41 -32.04
C GLU A 35 -4.48 15.28 -31.39
N LEU A 36 -4.27 15.37 -30.07
CA LEU A 36 -4.32 14.16 -29.31
C LEU A 36 -5.63 13.54 -29.81
N THR A 37 -5.52 12.56 -30.71
CA THR A 37 -6.38 11.40 -30.60
C THR A 37 -6.11 10.99 -29.17
N ALA A 38 -6.94 11.54 -28.26
CA ALA A 38 -7.01 11.08 -26.89
C ALA A 38 -6.95 9.56 -27.06
N PRO A 39 -6.01 8.86 -26.39
CA PRO A 39 -6.06 7.41 -26.43
C PRO A 39 -7.52 7.07 -26.22
N VAL A 40 -8.11 6.29 -27.11
CA VAL A 40 -9.50 5.83 -27.00
C VAL A 40 -9.50 4.98 -25.74
N LEU A 41 -9.50 5.66 -24.60
CA LEU A 41 -9.52 5.13 -23.26
C LEU A 41 -10.93 4.61 -23.17
N SER A 42 -11.02 3.30 -23.06
CA SER A 42 -12.29 2.60 -23.06
C SER A 42 -13.29 3.32 -22.16
N VAL A 43 -14.52 3.42 -22.66
CA VAL A 43 -15.67 3.70 -21.81
C VAL A 43 -15.54 2.75 -20.61
N LEU A 44 -15.43 3.31 -19.41
CA LEU A 44 -15.32 2.51 -18.19
C LEU A 44 -16.56 1.59 -18.15
N PRO A 45 -16.41 0.26 -18.03
CA PRO A 45 -17.53 -0.65 -18.28
C PRO A 45 -18.53 -0.75 -17.11
N HIS A 46 -18.47 0.15 -16.13
CA HIS A 46 -19.13 -0.04 -14.84
C HIS A 46 -19.77 1.26 -14.33
N ASP A 47 -20.76 1.75 -15.04
CA ASP A 47 -21.72 2.68 -14.43
C ASP A 47 -22.57 1.91 -13.42
N ILE A 48 -22.69 2.44 -12.20
CA ILE A 48 -23.72 1.96 -11.27
C ILE A 48 -25.06 2.37 -11.88
N VAL A 49 -25.81 1.37 -12.34
CA VAL A 49 -27.00 1.57 -13.19
C VAL A 49 -28.16 2.21 -12.41
N MET A 50 -28.11 2.23 -11.08
CA MET A 50 -29.24 2.66 -10.24
C MET A 50 -28.80 3.48 -9.02
N ASP A 51 -29.55 4.55 -8.75
CA ASP A 51 -29.41 5.40 -7.56
C ASP A 51 -30.05 4.70 -6.33
N PRO A 52 -29.27 4.37 -5.27
CA PRO A 52 -29.79 3.73 -4.05
C PRO A 52 -30.97 4.47 -3.41
N GLN A 53 -30.99 5.81 -3.46
CA GLN A 53 -32.06 6.60 -2.85
C GLN A 53 -33.39 6.37 -3.55
N ARG A 54 -33.38 6.26 -4.88
CA ARG A 54 -34.59 5.97 -5.66
C ARG A 54 -35.19 4.61 -5.35
N LEU A 55 -34.36 3.61 -5.03
CA LEU A 55 -34.81 2.29 -4.62
C LEU A 55 -35.51 2.33 -3.27
N LEU A 56 -34.98 3.10 -2.31
CA LEU A 56 -35.56 3.25 -0.99
C LEU A 56 -36.89 4.01 -1.00
N ASP A 57 -37.04 4.98 -1.91
CA ASP A 57 -38.21 5.85 -1.99
C ASP A 57 -39.34 5.30 -2.90
N ASP A 58 -39.13 4.16 -3.58
CA ASP A 58 -40.12 3.58 -4.50
C ASP A 58 -41.20 2.75 -3.75
N PRO A 59 -42.45 3.23 -3.67
CA PRO A 59 -43.52 2.54 -2.94
C PRO A 59 -44.02 1.28 -3.65
N THR A 60 -43.59 1.01 -4.89
CA THR A 60 -43.99 -0.17 -5.67
C THR A 60 -43.10 -1.39 -5.44
N LEU A 61 -41.93 -1.20 -4.82
CA LEU A 61 -41.00 -2.28 -4.49
C LEU A 61 -41.27 -2.82 -3.08
N SER A 62 -41.22 -4.14 -2.94
CA SER A 62 -41.16 -4.78 -1.63
C SER A 62 -39.79 -4.58 -0.99
N THR A 63 -39.71 -4.64 0.34
CA THR A 63 -38.43 -4.53 1.08
C THR A 63 -37.39 -5.56 0.62
N VAL A 64 -37.83 -6.74 0.18
CA VAL A 64 -36.95 -7.81 -0.33
C VAL A 64 -36.32 -7.41 -1.67
N GLU A 65 -37.11 -6.80 -2.58
CA GLU A 65 -36.62 -6.33 -3.89
C GLU A 65 -35.65 -5.15 -3.74
N VAL A 66 -35.92 -4.23 -2.80
CA VAL A 66 -35.01 -3.14 -2.45
C VAL A 66 -33.68 -3.70 -1.96
N LEU A 67 -33.69 -4.66 -1.03
CA LEU A 67 -32.45 -5.27 -0.52
C LEU A 67 -31.68 -6.06 -1.58
N ALA A 68 -32.35 -6.76 -2.48
CA ALA A 68 -31.68 -7.46 -3.58
C ALA A 68 -30.90 -6.46 -4.45
N SER A 69 -31.53 -5.35 -4.80
CA SER A 69 -30.95 -4.28 -5.61
C SER A 69 -29.78 -3.58 -4.91
N LEU A 70 -29.93 -3.24 -3.62
CA LEU A 70 -28.83 -2.64 -2.84
C LEU A 70 -27.64 -3.60 -2.67
N ASN A 71 -27.86 -4.91 -2.56
CA ASN A 71 -26.77 -5.89 -2.53
C ASN A 71 -26.04 -6.00 -3.87
N GLU A 72 -26.75 -5.85 -4.99
CA GLU A 72 -26.13 -5.78 -6.32
C GLU A 72 -25.25 -4.54 -6.44
N ILE A 73 -25.75 -3.36 -6.02
CA ILE A 73 -24.96 -2.13 -5.98
C ILE A 73 -23.72 -2.30 -5.09
N LYS A 74 -23.85 -2.93 -3.91
CA LYS A 74 -22.71 -3.24 -3.03
C LYS A 74 -21.67 -4.12 -3.73
N ALA A 75 -22.09 -5.11 -4.51
CA ALA A 75 -21.18 -5.95 -5.29
C ALA A 75 -20.47 -5.15 -6.40
N GLN A 76 -21.18 -4.26 -7.09
CA GLN A 76 -20.60 -3.34 -8.08
C GLN A 76 -19.57 -2.41 -7.43
N CYS A 77 -19.89 -1.82 -6.27
CA CYS A 77 -18.97 -0.98 -5.49
C CYS A 77 -17.69 -1.72 -5.08
N ARG A 78 -17.79 -3.00 -4.67
CA ARG A 78 -16.61 -3.82 -4.37
C ARG A 78 -15.72 -4.02 -5.60
N LYS A 79 -16.31 -4.28 -6.76
CA LYS A 79 -15.57 -4.42 -8.01
C LYS A 79 -14.88 -3.11 -8.41
N MET A 80 -15.59 -1.98 -8.35
CA MET A 80 -15.02 -0.66 -8.64
C MET A 80 -13.85 -0.31 -7.71
N ASN A 81 -13.94 -0.66 -6.43
CA ASN A 81 -12.83 -0.46 -5.49
C ASN A 81 -11.61 -1.33 -5.84
N GLY A 82 -11.83 -2.55 -6.36
CA GLY A 82 -10.75 -3.41 -6.86
C GLY A 82 -10.05 -2.82 -8.09
N ASP A 83 -10.81 -2.22 -9.00
CA ASP A 83 -10.29 -1.63 -10.24
C ASP A 83 -9.72 -0.20 -10.05
N PHE A 84 -9.87 0.38 -8.86
CA PHE A 84 -9.59 1.79 -8.61
C PHE A 84 -8.13 2.18 -8.93
N SER A 85 -7.16 1.36 -8.51
CA SER A 85 -5.74 1.64 -8.78
C SER A 85 -5.45 1.72 -10.29
N ALA A 86 -5.99 0.79 -11.07
CA ALA A 86 -5.83 0.79 -12.53
C ALA A 86 -6.49 2.02 -13.17
N GLN A 87 -7.65 2.45 -12.67
CA GLN A 87 -8.34 3.65 -13.14
C GLN A 87 -7.54 4.92 -12.85
N ILE A 88 -6.87 4.99 -11.69
CA ILE A 88 -5.97 6.11 -11.37
C ILE A 88 -4.75 6.09 -12.27
N GLY A 89 -4.16 4.92 -12.53
CA GLY A 89 -3.07 4.76 -13.49
C GLY A 89 -3.43 5.29 -14.88
N GLN A 90 -4.66 5.03 -15.35
CA GLN A 90 -5.14 5.59 -16.62
C GLN A 90 -5.25 7.12 -16.61
N ILE A 91 -5.70 7.72 -15.51
CA ILE A 91 -5.77 9.19 -15.37
C ILE A 91 -4.36 9.79 -15.39
N HIS A 92 -3.42 9.21 -14.64
CA HIS A 92 -2.02 9.63 -14.65
C HIS A 92 -1.41 9.55 -16.06
N GLN A 93 -1.73 8.50 -16.83
CA GLN A 93 -1.19 8.28 -18.17
C GLN A 93 -1.55 9.41 -19.15
N ILE A 94 -2.71 10.06 -18.99
CA ILE A 94 -3.11 11.22 -19.81
C ILE A 94 -2.07 12.34 -19.70
N ILE A 95 -1.67 12.65 -18.46
CA ILE A 95 -0.70 13.71 -18.17
C ILE A 95 0.70 13.25 -18.57
N ILE A 96 1.11 12.03 -18.22
CA ILE A 96 2.44 11.48 -18.55
C ILE A 96 2.69 11.56 -20.06
N THR A 97 1.74 11.14 -20.90
CA THR A 97 1.90 11.19 -22.36
C THR A 97 2.04 12.62 -22.89
N ALA A 98 1.32 13.59 -22.32
CA ALA A 98 1.47 15.00 -22.69
C ALA A 98 2.84 15.57 -22.26
N LEU A 99 3.34 15.17 -21.10
CA LEU A 99 4.68 15.53 -20.62
C LEU A 99 5.78 14.92 -21.49
N GLU A 100 5.67 13.62 -21.84
CA GLU A 100 6.59 12.94 -22.75
C GLU A 100 6.68 13.65 -24.11
N GLN A 101 5.53 14.01 -24.69
CA GLN A 101 5.49 14.73 -25.96
C GLN A 101 6.09 16.14 -25.82
N SER A 102 5.78 16.86 -24.74
CA SER A 102 6.31 18.21 -24.52
C SER A 102 7.83 18.21 -24.32
N LEU A 103 8.37 17.21 -23.62
CA LEU A 103 9.80 16.97 -23.48
C LEU A 103 10.46 16.66 -24.84
N LYS A 104 9.83 15.80 -25.66
CA LYS A 104 10.27 15.52 -27.05
C LYS A 104 10.26 16.77 -27.92
N ASP A 105 9.33 17.69 -27.69
CA ASP A 105 9.23 18.98 -28.38
C ASP A 105 10.25 20.03 -27.86
N GLY A 106 11.08 19.66 -26.88
CA GLY A 106 12.19 20.48 -26.37
C GLY A 106 11.85 21.35 -25.16
N LYS A 107 10.70 21.15 -24.52
CA LYS A 107 10.38 21.83 -23.25
C LYS A 107 11.30 21.35 -22.13
N THR A 108 11.74 22.29 -21.30
CA THR A 108 12.55 22.01 -20.12
C THR A 108 11.68 21.57 -18.94
N VAL A 109 12.29 20.86 -17.97
CA VAL A 109 11.64 20.51 -16.69
C VAL A 109 11.04 21.76 -16.01
N ARG A 110 11.76 22.88 -16.01
CA ARG A 110 11.30 24.17 -15.46
C ARG A 110 10.00 24.65 -16.10
N GLU A 111 9.94 24.64 -17.43
CA GLU A 111 8.75 25.07 -18.16
C GLU A 111 7.55 24.17 -17.88
N LEU A 112 7.77 22.88 -17.65
CA LEU A 112 6.71 21.91 -17.38
C LEU A 112 6.22 22.00 -15.93
N LEU A 113 7.12 22.15 -14.95
CA LEU A 113 6.76 22.34 -13.54
C LEU A 113 5.92 23.60 -13.30
N ALA A 114 5.98 24.60 -14.19
CA ALA A 114 5.09 25.76 -14.12
C ALA A 114 3.59 25.38 -14.14
N TYR A 115 3.22 24.22 -14.71
CA TYR A 115 1.83 23.74 -14.76
C TYR A 115 1.38 22.97 -13.52
N GLU A 116 2.27 22.65 -12.57
CA GLU A 116 1.94 21.88 -11.37
C GLU A 116 0.73 22.47 -10.62
N GLY A 117 0.67 23.79 -10.48
CA GLY A 117 -0.42 24.47 -9.78
C GLY A 117 -1.81 24.28 -10.40
N GLN A 118 -1.89 23.76 -11.63
CA GLN A 118 -3.16 23.41 -12.29
C GLN A 118 -3.64 21.99 -11.90
N TYR A 119 -2.74 21.11 -11.44
CA TYR A 119 -3.05 19.72 -11.15
C TYR A 119 -3.36 19.51 -9.66
N THR A 120 -4.53 18.95 -9.35
CA THR A 120 -4.86 18.54 -7.98
C THR A 120 -4.58 17.05 -7.79
N THR A 121 -3.64 16.75 -6.90
CA THR A 121 -3.16 15.39 -6.63
C THR A 121 -4.27 14.43 -6.22
N HIS A 122 -4.15 13.18 -6.68
CA HIS A 122 -5.05 12.08 -6.34
C HIS A 122 -4.30 10.83 -5.84
N TYR A 123 -3.01 10.72 -6.17
CA TYR A 123 -2.08 9.72 -5.63
C TYR A 123 -0.63 10.18 -5.82
N ASN A 124 -0.21 10.37 -7.07
CA ASN A 124 1.11 10.89 -7.41
C ASN A 124 1.04 12.41 -7.64
N GLY A 125 2.11 13.11 -7.24
CA GLY A 125 2.33 14.53 -7.51
C GLY A 125 2.57 14.80 -9.01
N PHE A 126 2.43 16.05 -9.45
CA PHE A 126 2.72 16.40 -10.85
C PHE A 126 4.19 16.17 -11.20
N ASP A 127 5.07 16.47 -10.27
CA ASP A 127 6.51 16.20 -10.31
C ASP A 127 6.82 14.71 -10.43
N ASP A 128 6.06 13.83 -9.76
CA ASP A 128 6.18 12.38 -9.93
C ASP A 128 5.79 11.93 -11.35
N LEU A 129 4.72 12.51 -11.90
CA LEU A 129 4.30 12.24 -13.28
C LEU A 129 5.33 12.73 -14.30
N LEU A 130 5.97 13.88 -14.02
CA LEU A 130 7.05 14.41 -14.84
C LEU A 130 8.31 13.53 -14.77
N LEU A 131 8.70 13.09 -13.58
CA LEU A 131 9.78 12.13 -13.42
C LEU A 131 9.49 10.84 -14.19
N LYS A 132 8.25 10.34 -14.10
CA LYS A 132 7.84 9.14 -14.83
C LYS A 132 7.96 9.32 -16.35
N ALA A 133 7.56 10.47 -16.87
CA ALA A 133 7.75 10.80 -18.28
C ALA A 133 9.23 10.82 -18.68
N GLN A 134 10.11 11.41 -17.86
CA GLN A 134 11.56 11.41 -18.12
C GLN A 134 12.16 9.99 -18.10
N VAL A 135 11.75 9.16 -17.12
CA VAL A 135 12.14 7.74 -17.04
C VAL A 135 11.70 6.98 -18.29
N ASN A 136 10.45 7.16 -18.73
CA ASN A 136 9.93 6.49 -19.92
C ASN A 136 10.74 6.87 -21.18
N LEU A 137 11.01 8.16 -21.37
CA LEU A 137 11.83 8.64 -22.50
C LEU A 137 13.27 8.13 -22.46
N ALA A 138 13.89 8.06 -21.28
CA ALA A 138 15.23 7.51 -21.14
C ALA A 138 15.25 6.01 -21.45
N ARG A 139 14.19 5.28 -21.08
CA ARG A 139 14.02 3.85 -21.34
C ARG A 139 13.74 3.53 -22.81
N GLU A 140 13.13 4.43 -23.59
CA GLU A 140 12.97 4.26 -25.05
C GLU A 140 14.31 4.08 -25.79
N LYS A 141 15.42 4.55 -25.20
CA LYS A 141 16.77 4.43 -25.77
C LYS A 141 17.45 3.09 -25.43
N GLN A 142 16.85 2.26 -24.58
CA GLN A 142 17.45 1.04 -24.04
C GLN A 142 16.75 -0.20 -24.61
N THR A 143 17.49 -1.32 -24.69
CA THR A 143 16.90 -2.62 -25.02
C THR A 143 16.34 -3.24 -23.74
N ILE A 144 15.02 -3.11 -23.54
CA ILE A 144 14.35 -3.61 -22.33
C ILE A 144 13.35 -4.71 -22.69
N THR A 145 13.32 -5.76 -21.89
CA THR A 145 12.29 -6.80 -21.94
C THR A 145 11.63 -6.95 -20.56
N SER A 146 10.34 -7.27 -20.56
CA SER A 146 9.61 -7.70 -19.37
C SER A 146 9.38 -9.22 -19.36
N ASP A 147 9.85 -9.93 -20.39
CA ASP A 147 9.72 -11.39 -20.48
C ASP A 147 10.88 -12.06 -19.75
N VAL A 148 10.56 -12.70 -18.63
CA VAL A 148 11.50 -13.46 -17.79
C VAL A 148 12.16 -14.61 -18.58
N ALA A 149 11.56 -15.08 -19.67
CA ALA A 149 12.15 -16.09 -20.55
C ALA A 149 13.51 -15.66 -21.13
N VAL A 150 13.83 -14.35 -21.14
CA VAL A 150 15.16 -13.86 -21.53
C VAL A 150 16.29 -14.49 -20.69
N LEU A 151 16.02 -14.82 -19.42
CA LEU A 151 17.02 -15.41 -18.53
C LEU A 151 17.54 -16.76 -19.03
N ALA A 152 16.71 -17.55 -19.72
CA ALA A 152 17.14 -18.82 -20.29
C ALA A 152 18.12 -18.66 -21.47
N ASN A 153 18.17 -17.47 -22.08
CA ASN A 153 19.07 -17.16 -23.18
C ASN A 153 20.37 -16.51 -22.73
N TRP A 154 20.42 -15.99 -21.51
CA TRP A 154 21.64 -15.40 -20.95
C TRP A 154 22.59 -16.47 -20.43
N GLN A 155 23.88 -16.25 -20.66
CA GLN A 155 24.96 -17.12 -20.19
C GLN A 155 25.60 -16.54 -18.92
N GLY A 156 26.15 -17.41 -18.07
CA GLY A 156 26.92 -17.00 -16.90
C GLY A 156 26.10 -16.37 -15.77
N LEU A 157 24.81 -16.70 -15.64
CA LEU A 157 23.97 -16.20 -14.54
C LEU A 157 24.31 -16.83 -13.17
N ASP A 158 25.16 -17.85 -13.15
CA ASP A 158 25.70 -18.47 -11.93
C ASP A 158 26.59 -17.50 -11.12
N VAL A 159 26.90 -16.33 -11.66
CA VAL A 159 27.50 -15.21 -10.92
C VAL A 159 26.56 -14.62 -9.86
N ILE A 160 25.27 -14.96 -9.90
CA ILE A 160 24.28 -14.62 -8.87
C ILE A 160 24.23 -15.76 -7.86
N ASN A 161 24.30 -15.44 -6.57
CA ASN A 161 24.32 -16.46 -5.54
C ASN A 161 23.03 -17.30 -5.56
N GLY A 162 23.18 -18.62 -5.61
CA GLY A 162 22.07 -19.58 -5.67
C GLY A 162 21.45 -19.77 -7.05
N PHE A 163 21.91 -19.05 -8.09
CA PHE A 163 21.46 -19.31 -9.46
C PHE A 163 22.20 -20.51 -10.04
N ASN A 164 21.44 -21.35 -10.75
CA ASN A 164 21.92 -22.42 -11.61
C ASN A 164 20.84 -22.70 -12.67
N GLN A 165 21.16 -23.57 -13.65
CA GLN A 165 20.26 -23.86 -14.75
C GLN A 165 18.88 -24.39 -14.31
N ASP A 166 18.81 -25.19 -13.24
CA ASP A 166 17.54 -25.72 -12.73
C ASP A 166 16.70 -24.61 -12.07
N VAL A 167 17.34 -23.71 -11.32
CA VAL A 167 16.70 -22.55 -10.69
C VAL A 167 16.17 -21.59 -11.76
N ILE A 168 16.98 -21.27 -12.77
CA ILE A 168 16.58 -20.42 -13.89
C ILE A 168 15.41 -21.06 -14.65
N THR A 169 15.48 -22.37 -14.92
CA THR A 169 14.38 -23.10 -15.57
C THR A 169 13.11 -23.06 -14.72
N SER A 170 13.23 -23.20 -13.41
CA SER A 170 12.10 -23.09 -12.47
C SER A 170 11.46 -21.70 -12.48
N ILE A 171 12.29 -20.65 -12.44
CA ILE A 171 11.88 -19.23 -12.55
C ILE A 171 11.13 -19.01 -13.86
N VAL A 172 11.72 -19.39 -15.00
CA VAL A 172 11.12 -19.23 -16.33
C VAL A 172 9.86 -20.07 -16.49
N THR A 173 9.80 -21.28 -15.95
CA THR A 173 8.60 -22.14 -16.06
C THR A 173 7.47 -21.62 -15.18
N SER A 174 7.78 -21.16 -13.97
CA SER A 174 6.77 -20.68 -13.02
C SER A 174 6.20 -19.33 -13.41
N MET A 175 6.96 -18.53 -14.17
CA MET A 175 6.63 -17.12 -14.44
C MET A 175 6.66 -16.75 -15.92
N GLY A 176 7.00 -17.68 -16.79
CA GLY A 176 7.01 -17.50 -18.25
C GLY A 176 5.60 -17.13 -18.74
N GLY A 177 5.50 -16.00 -19.43
CA GLY A 177 4.23 -15.44 -19.88
C GLY A 177 3.60 -14.41 -18.93
N MET A 178 4.16 -14.18 -17.74
CA MET A 178 3.84 -12.99 -16.95
C MET A 178 4.47 -11.78 -17.61
N SER A 179 3.66 -10.93 -18.24
CA SER A 179 4.08 -9.63 -18.73
C SER A 179 3.39 -8.54 -17.92
N SER A 180 4.20 -7.57 -17.47
CA SER A 180 3.82 -6.19 -17.14
C SER A 180 3.26 -5.81 -15.77
N GLU A 181 3.09 -6.72 -14.80
CA GLU A 181 2.84 -6.28 -13.41
C GLU A 181 3.98 -6.73 -12.51
N ARG A 182 4.82 -5.78 -12.08
CA ARG A 182 5.81 -6.02 -11.02
C ARG A 182 5.04 -6.60 -9.83
N PRO A 183 5.27 -7.85 -9.40
CA PRO A 183 4.62 -8.38 -8.22
C PRO A 183 4.91 -7.48 -7.01
N ALA A 184 3.98 -7.45 -6.05
CA ALA A 184 4.07 -6.60 -4.85
C ALA A 184 5.30 -6.89 -3.96
N MET A 185 6.11 -7.88 -4.29
CA MET A 185 7.31 -8.28 -3.56
C MET A 185 8.50 -8.37 -4.50
N THR A 186 9.60 -7.70 -4.14
CA THR A 186 10.91 -7.83 -4.79
C THR A 186 11.70 -8.98 -4.17
N MET A 187 12.45 -9.71 -5.00
CA MET A 187 13.39 -10.74 -4.55
C MET A 187 14.81 -10.17 -4.62
N LYS A 188 15.49 -10.08 -3.49
CA LYS A 188 16.86 -9.58 -3.41
C LYS A 188 17.84 -10.74 -3.46
N PHE A 189 18.83 -10.65 -4.34
CA PHE A 189 19.93 -11.59 -4.46
C PHE A 189 21.27 -10.85 -4.36
N GLU A 190 22.27 -11.57 -3.87
CA GLU A 190 23.66 -11.13 -3.81
C GLU A 190 24.47 -11.76 -4.94
N VAL A 191 25.58 -11.14 -5.31
CA VAL A 191 26.57 -11.78 -6.17
C VAL A 191 27.23 -12.98 -5.47
N LYS A 192 27.56 -14.01 -6.25
CA LYS A 192 28.27 -15.21 -5.77
C LYS A 192 29.67 -14.83 -5.26
N PRO A 193 30.11 -15.36 -4.10
CA PRO A 193 31.50 -15.21 -3.66
C PRO A 193 32.43 -16.07 -4.52
N ASP A 194 33.62 -15.55 -4.84
CA ASP A 194 34.68 -16.23 -5.58
C ASP A 194 34.32 -16.55 -7.04
N ILE A 195 34.05 -15.51 -7.85
CA ILE A 195 33.83 -15.65 -9.30
C ILE A 195 35.05 -16.24 -10.01
N THR A 196 34.84 -17.30 -10.79
CA THR A 196 35.92 -17.95 -11.57
C THR A 196 36.10 -17.30 -12.95
N ALA A 197 37.25 -17.53 -13.58
CA ALA A 197 37.49 -17.09 -14.96
C ALA A 197 36.47 -17.68 -15.97
N ASP A 198 36.00 -18.90 -15.73
CA ASP A 198 34.99 -19.55 -16.58
C ASP A 198 33.60 -18.89 -16.38
N ASP A 199 33.23 -18.56 -15.13
CA ASP A 199 32.00 -17.82 -14.83
C ASP A 199 31.99 -16.47 -15.58
N LEU A 200 33.11 -15.75 -15.53
CA LEU A 200 33.30 -14.47 -16.22
C LEU A 200 33.24 -14.62 -17.75
N ALA A 201 33.94 -15.60 -18.31
CA ALA A 201 33.95 -15.85 -19.75
C ALA A 201 32.55 -16.18 -20.29
N LEU A 202 31.76 -16.94 -19.53
CA LEU A 202 30.36 -17.22 -19.86
C LEU A 202 29.51 -15.94 -19.81
N LEU A 203 29.64 -15.12 -18.78
CA LEU A 203 28.90 -13.86 -18.68
C LEU A 203 29.22 -12.92 -19.86
N LEU A 204 30.51 -12.81 -20.22
CA LEU A 204 30.97 -11.98 -21.34
C LEU A 204 30.62 -12.56 -22.71
N SER A 205 30.25 -13.84 -22.80
CA SER A 205 29.80 -14.48 -24.04
C SER A 205 28.45 -13.97 -24.55
N ASN A 206 27.68 -13.28 -23.70
CA ASN A 206 26.48 -12.54 -24.11
C ASN A 206 26.89 -11.36 -25.01
N GLN A 207 26.94 -11.55 -26.33
CA GLN A 207 27.31 -10.48 -27.27
C GLN A 207 26.12 -9.55 -27.55
N ASP A 208 25.13 -10.04 -28.32
CA ASP A 208 24.00 -9.22 -28.78
C ASP A 208 23.06 -8.79 -27.64
N ASN A 209 23.09 -9.51 -26.51
CA ASN A 209 22.21 -9.29 -25.37
C ASN A 209 22.92 -8.68 -24.14
N PHE A 210 24.17 -8.21 -24.29
CA PHE A 210 24.96 -7.73 -23.16
C PHE A 210 24.26 -6.58 -22.40
N ASN A 211 23.69 -5.64 -23.16
CA ASN A 211 22.95 -4.47 -22.66
C ASN A 211 21.42 -4.66 -22.82
N THR A 212 20.93 -5.90 -22.76
CA THR A 212 19.49 -6.17 -22.69
C THR A 212 19.09 -6.20 -21.23
N TYR A 213 18.19 -5.31 -20.81
CA TYR A 213 17.73 -5.19 -19.44
C TYR A 213 16.42 -5.94 -19.25
N LEU A 214 16.36 -6.77 -18.22
CA LEU A 214 15.13 -7.36 -17.74
C LEU A 214 14.55 -6.46 -16.64
N ASP A 215 13.40 -5.85 -16.93
CA ASP A 215 12.61 -5.14 -15.93
C ASP A 215 11.78 -6.15 -15.15
N SER A 216 12.29 -6.54 -13.98
CA SER A 216 11.76 -7.64 -13.17
C SER A 216 11.74 -7.25 -11.69
N PHE A 217 11.07 -8.08 -10.90
CA PHE A 217 11.05 -8.02 -9.45
C PHE A 217 12.31 -8.64 -8.81
N ILE A 218 13.19 -9.23 -9.62
CA ILE A 218 14.53 -9.67 -9.20
C ILE A 218 15.42 -8.43 -9.09
N GLN A 219 15.87 -8.15 -7.87
CA GLN A 219 16.86 -7.13 -7.55
C GLN A 219 18.19 -7.78 -7.22
N ILE A 220 19.26 -7.20 -7.74
CA ILE A 220 20.65 -7.58 -7.46
C ILE A 220 21.36 -6.31 -7.03
N GLU A 221 21.97 -6.31 -5.86
CA GLU A 221 22.54 -5.11 -5.25
C GLU A 221 21.52 -3.94 -5.24
N ASN A 222 21.92 -2.77 -5.73
CA ASN A 222 21.15 -1.52 -5.70
C ASN A 222 20.45 -1.17 -7.02
N THR A 223 20.01 -2.15 -7.83
CA THR A 223 19.27 -1.89 -9.08
C THR A 223 17.91 -2.61 -9.18
N ALA A 224 16.94 -1.92 -9.78
CA ALA A 224 15.60 -2.44 -10.10
C ALA A 224 15.51 -3.17 -11.46
N ALA A 225 16.60 -3.27 -12.20
CA ALA A 225 16.72 -4.05 -13.43
C ALA A 225 18.01 -4.87 -13.41
N ILE A 226 18.02 -5.97 -14.16
CA ILE A 226 19.20 -6.83 -14.30
C ILE A 226 19.56 -7.01 -15.77
N SER A 227 20.85 -7.08 -16.07
CA SER A 227 21.41 -7.38 -17.39
C SER A 227 22.78 -8.03 -17.24
N PRO A 228 23.32 -8.71 -18.28
CA PRO A 228 24.70 -9.17 -18.26
C PRO A 228 25.72 -8.04 -18.01
N SER A 229 25.48 -6.84 -18.53
CA SER A 229 26.33 -5.66 -18.28
C SER A 229 26.33 -5.22 -16.82
N MET A 230 25.15 -5.15 -16.18
CA MET A 230 25.01 -4.81 -14.76
C MET A 230 25.62 -5.86 -13.85
N LEU A 231 25.48 -7.15 -14.20
CA LEU A 231 26.14 -8.24 -13.49
C LEU A 231 27.66 -8.14 -13.58
N PHE A 232 28.21 -7.82 -14.76
CA PHE A 232 29.64 -7.59 -14.93
C PHE A 232 30.16 -6.44 -14.04
N VAL A 233 29.39 -5.35 -13.92
CA VAL A 233 29.70 -4.25 -13.01
C VAL A 233 29.61 -4.70 -11.54
N ALA A 234 28.58 -5.48 -11.17
CA ALA A 234 28.37 -5.93 -9.81
C ALA A 234 29.50 -6.84 -9.29
N ILE A 235 30.16 -7.60 -10.18
CA ILE A 235 31.30 -8.47 -9.82
C ILE A 235 32.66 -7.79 -9.98
N ALA A 236 32.73 -6.49 -10.30
CA ALA A 236 33.96 -5.81 -10.70
C ALA A 236 35.13 -5.97 -9.71
N THR A 237 34.86 -5.83 -8.40
CA THR A 237 35.88 -5.89 -7.33
C THR A 237 36.41 -7.30 -7.06
N GLN A 238 35.82 -8.33 -7.68
CA GLN A 238 36.33 -9.69 -7.61
C GLN A 238 37.44 -9.95 -8.66
N MET A 239 37.74 -8.97 -9.52
CA MET A 239 38.83 -9.00 -10.50
C MET A 239 39.91 -7.97 -10.14
N SER A 240 41.12 -8.17 -10.66
CA SER A 240 42.12 -7.10 -10.65
C SER A 240 41.68 -5.95 -11.58
N ILE A 241 42.17 -4.73 -11.33
CA ILE A 241 41.86 -3.60 -12.21
C ILE A 241 42.40 -3.83 -13.62
N GLU A 242 43.53 -4.53 -13.77
CA GLU A 242 44.09 -4.88 -15.07
C GLU A 242 43.17 -5.83 -15.86
N ASP A 243 42.67 -6.89 -15.21
CA ASP A 243 41.77 -7.85 -15.85
C ASP A 243 40.42 -7.19 -16.18
N PHE A 244 39.88 -6.41 -15.25
CA PHE A 244 38.65 -5.65 -15.48
C PHE A 244 38.80 -4.70 -16.68
N THR A 245 39.92 -3.98 -16.77
CA THR A 245 40.21 -3.07 -17.88
C THR A 245 40.26 -3.80 -19.21
N LEU A 246 40.91 -4.96 -19.25
CA LEU A 246 41.01 -5.77 -20.46
C LEU A 246 39.62 -6.18 -20.97
N GLU A 247 38.79 -6.73 -20.09
CA GLU A 247 37.46 -7.22 -20.46
C GLU A 247 36.47 -6.09 -20.77
N ALA A 248 36.50 -5.00 -19.99
CA ALA A 248 35.62 -3.85 -20.20
C ALA A 248 35.90 -3.15 -21.54
N ASN A 249 37.15 -3.08 -22.00
CA ASN A 249 37.52 -2.47 -23.28
C ASN A 249 36.99 -3.24 -24.51
N ALA A 250 36.56 -4.50 -24.33
CA ALA A 250 35.93 -5.29 -25.38
C ALA A 250 34.41 -5.09 -25.45
N LYS A 251 33.84 -4.29 -24.55
CA LYS A 251 32.40 -4.09 -24.38
C LYS A 251 32.03 -2.61 -24.43
N THR A 252 30.73 -2.35 -24.51
CA THR A 252 30.17 -1.00 -24.41
C THR A 252 29.18 -0.98 -23.28
N PHE A 253 29.20 0.09 -22.49
CA PHE A 253 28.33 0.28 -21.34
C PHE A 253 27.40 1.46 -21.55
N THR A 254 26.36 1.52 -20.73
CA THR A 254 25.38 2.59 -20.70
C THR A 254 25.54 3.43 -19.44
N VAL A 255 24.86 4.57 -19.43
CA VAL A 255 24.77 5.42 -18.22
C VAL A 255 24.22 4.67 -17.00
N ASN A 256 23.36 3.66 -17.21
CA ASN A 256 22.78 2.91 -16.10
C ASN A 256 23.79 1.96 -15.44
N ASP A 257 24.71 1.39 -16.22
CA ASP A 257 25.76 0.53 -15.69
C ASP A 257 26.76 1.34 -14.84
N VAL A 258 27.11 2.55 -15.30
CA VAL A 258 27.95 3.47 -14.54
C VAL A 258 27.23 4.01 -13.29
N ALA A 259 25.94 4.30 -13.39
CA ALA A 259 25.14 4.71 -12.24
C ALA A 259 25.10 3.63 -11.15
N LEU A 260 24.95 2.36 -11.54
CA LEU A 260 25.07 1.22 -10.63
C LEU A 260 26.47 1.12 -10.01
N ALA A 261 27.53 1.33 -10.79
CA ALA A 261 28.91 1.33 -10.28
C ALA A 261 29.12 2.38 -9.16
N ILE A 262 28.54 3.57 -9.34
CA ILE A 262 28.61 4.66 -8.35
C ILE A 262 27.79 4.28 -7.10
N ARG A 263 26.54 3.81 -7.28
CA ARG A 263 25.67 3.35 -6.17
C ARG A 263 26.28 2.20 -5.38
N ASN A 264 27.06 1.34 -6.02
CA ASN A 264 27.78 0.24 -5.37
C ASN A 264 29.17 0.66 -4.85
N GLN A 265 29.50 1.95 -4.90
CA GLN A 265 30.75 2.53 -4.40
C GLN A 265 32.01 1.83 -4.95
N LEU A 266 31.99 1.49 -6.25
CA LEU A 266 33.17 0.94 -6.90
C LEU A 266 34.35 1.93 -6.84
N PRO A 267 35.60 1.45 -6.72
CA PRO A 267 36.75 2.34 -6.75
C PRO A 267 36.82 3.15 -8.05
N SER A 268 37.25 4.40 -7.95
CA SER A 268 37.19 5.37 -9.05
C SER A 268 37.91 4.93 -10.33
N GLU A 269 38.95 4.09 -10.23
CA GLU A 269 39.66 3.51 -11.36
C GLU A 269 38.79 2.55 -12.19
N TYR A 270 37.88 1.80 -11.56
CA TYR A 270 36.91 0.94 -12.26
C TYR A 270 35.85 1.81 -12.96
N ILE A 271 35.37 2.85 -12.27
CA ILE A 271 34.41 3.80 -12.84
C ILE A 271 35.01 4.53 -14.04
N GLU A 272 36.28 4.91 -14.00
CA GLU A 272 36.99 5.53 -15.12
C GLU A 272 37.03 4.62 -16.36
N VAL A 273 37.32 3.33 -16.18
CA VAL A 273 37.29 2.33 -17.25
C VAL A 273 35.90 2.23 -17.87
N LEU A 274 34.84 2.14 -17.06
CA LEU A 274 33.46 2.09 -17.54
C LEU A 274 33.08 3.36 -18.31
N LEU A 275 33.44 4.54 -17.78
CA LEU A 275 33.19 5.83 -18.43
C LEU A 275 33.91 5.95 -19.78
N ASN A 276 35.12 5.40 -19.92
CA ASN A 276 35.85 5.39 -21.18
C ASN A 276 35.18 4.49 -22.25
N ASN A 277 34.38 3.52 -21.82
CA ASN A 277 33.64 2.59 -22.67
C ASN A 277 32.12 2.89 -22.72
N THR A 278 31.72 4.09 -22.32
CA THR A 278 30.32 4.59 -22.37
C THR A 278 30.24 5.77 -23.34
N THR A 279 29.30 5.75 -24.28
CA THR A 279 29.19 6.80 -25.32
C THR A 279 28.28 7.97 -24.94
N ALA A 280 27.27 7.75 -24.10
CA ALA A 280 26.26 8.74 -23.70
C ALA A 280 26.15 8.81 -22.17
N TYR A 281 27.27 9.10 -21.50
CA TYR A 281 27.38 9.08 -20.04
C TYR A 281 26.75 10.32 -19.35
N ASP A 282 26.32 11.31 -20.11
CA ASP A 282 25.59 12.50 -19.64
C ASP A 282 24.07 12.33 -19.73
N GLU A 283 23.58 11.15 -20.14
CA GLU A 283 22.15 10.84 -20.20
C GLU A 283 21.51 10.62 -18.82
N PHE A 284 20.19 10.57 -18.82
CA PHE A 284 19.38 10.34 -17.64
C PHE A 284 19.45 8.87 -17.18
N PRO A 285 19.90 8.56 -15.95
CA PRO A 285 20.08 7.19 -15.47
C PRO A 285 18.74 6.60 -14.99
N ALA A 286 18.00 5.96 -15.89
CA ALA A 286 16.61 5.56 -15.69
C ALA A 286 16.38 4.50 -14.59
N PHE A 287 17.34 3.58 -14.37
CA PHE A 287 17.12 2.42 -13.47
C PHE A 287 17.40 2.68 -11.98
N ILE A 288 17.97 3.84 -11.65
CA ILE A 288 18.31 4.23 -10.27
C ILE A 288 17.43 5.37 -9.74
N GLN A 289 16.41 5.80 -10.49
CA GLN A 289 15.47 6.81 -10.02
C GLN A 289 14.61 6.21 -8.90
N ASP A 290 14.63 6.81 -7.71
CA ASP A 290 13.84 6.33 -6.57
C ASP A 290 12.73 7.34 -6.22
N ARG A 291 11.47 6.92 -6.44
CA ARG A 291 10.24 7.58 -5.95
C ARG A 291 9.05 6.62 -5.83
N ASP A 292 9.04 5.49 -6.53
CA ASP A 292 7.89 4.57 -6.61
C ASP A 292 7.87 3.47 -5.52
N GLY A 293 8.63 3.61 -4.41
CA GLY A 293 8.46 2.74 -3.22
C GLY A 293 8.77 1.25 -3.42
N ALA A 294 9.52 0.88 -4.46
CA ALA A 294 10.00 -0.49 -4.67
C ALA A 294 11.37 -0.79 -4.02
N GLY A 295 11.85 0.11 -3.15
CA GLY A 295 12.83 -0.15 -2.11
C GLY A 295 14.23 -0.48 -2.60
N ILE A 296 15.08 0.54 -2.68
CA ILE A 296 16.52 0.37 -2.46
C ILE A 296 17.02 1.36 -1.39
N ASP A 297 16.43 2.55 -1.28
CA ASP A 297 16.59 3.41 -0.11
C ASP A 297 15.45 4.42 0.08
N ASP A 298 14.95 4.58 1.31
CA ASP A 298 13.97 5.64 1.63
C ASP A 298 14.56 7.07 1.46
N ARG A 299 15.83 7.21 1.06
CA ARG A 299 16.58 8.47 0.93
C ARG A 299 16.35 9.12 -0.45
N GLY A 300 15.08 9.32 -0.77
CA GLY A 300 14.59 9.74 -2.08
C GLY A 300 15.36 10.92 -2.72
N GLY A 301 15.50 10.84 -4.04
CA GLY A 301 16.11 11.87 -4.88
C GLY A 301 15.84 11.61 -6.37
N THR A 302 15.77 12.68 -7.15
CA THR A 302 15.75 12.62 -8.62
C THR A 302 17.14 12.94 -9.14
N TYR A 303 17.71 12.04 -9.94
CA TYR A 303 19.09 12.16 -10.44
C TYR A 303 19.06 12.39 -11.95
N TYR A 304 19.41 13.60 -12.41
CA TYR A 304 19.30 13.93 -13.83
C TYR A 304 20.51 13.45 -14.65
N ASN A 305 21.64 13.19 -14.01
CA ASN A 305 22.86 12.68 -14.64
C ASN A 305 23.75 11.95 -13.62
N LEU A 306 24.87 11.35 -14.08
CA LEU A 306 25.81 10.62 -13.22
C LEU A 306 26.46 11.44 -12.11
N ALA A 307 26.63 12.75 -12.30
CA ALA A 307 27.23 13.59 -11.28
C ALA A 307 26.27 13.84 -10.11
N ASP A 308 24.96 13.85 -10.36
CA ASP A 308 23.95 13.84 -9.28
C ASP A 308 24.03 12.55 -8.46
N VAL A 309 24.25 11.40 -9.10
CA VAL A 309 24.46 10.11 -8.41
C VAL A 309 25.74 10.12 -7.58
N ALA A 310 26.84 10.65 -8.13
CA ALA A 310 28.08 10.76 -7.36
C ALA A 310 27.95 11.69 -6.14
N VAL A 311 27.09 12.71 -6.24
CA VAL A 311 26.78 13.60 -5.13
C VAL A 311 25.95 12.90 -4.05
N SER A 312 24.95 12.09 -4.42
CA SER A 312 24.15 11.34 -3.42
C SER A 312 24.99 10.32 -2.65
N GLU A 313 25.99 9.73 -3.31
CA GLU A 313 26.91 8.75 -2.70
C GLU A 313 28.14 9.39 -2.03
N PHE A 314 28.28 10.72 -2.05
CA PHE A 314 29.45 11.46 -1.56
C PHE A 314 30.79 10.99 -2.16
N ASP A 315 30.76 10.52 -3.41
CA ASP A 315 31.94 10.07 -4.15
C ASP A 315 32.62 11.26 -4.86
N LEU A 316 33.43 11.99 -4.09
CA LEU A 316 34.15 13.16 -4.58
C LEU A 316 35.16 12.82 -5.69
N ALA A 317 35.73 11.61 -5.70
CA ALA A 317 36.70 11.21 -6.71
C ALA A 317 36.01 11.08 -8.07
N THR A 318 34.91 10.33 -8.12
CA THR A 318 34.10 10.19 -9.33
C THR A 318 33.46 11.51 -9.74
N LEU A 319 32.99 12.32 -8.80
CA LEU A 319 32.45 13.66 -9.10
C LEU A 319 33.47 14.54 -9.84
N LYS A 320 34.74 14.54 -9.40
CA LYS A 320 35.82 15.28 -10.09
C LYS A 320 36.14 14.67 -11.46
N LEU A 321 36.12 13.35 -11.58
CA LEU A 321 36.33 12.64 -12.83
C LEU A 321 35.25 13.01 -13.88
N LEU A 322 33.98 13.00 -13.47
CA LEU A 322 32.84 13.42 -14.28
C LEU A 322 32.95 14.89 -14.70
N ALA A 323 33.33 15.77 -13.78
CA ALA A 323 33.56 17.19 -14.08
C ALA A 323 34.65 17.40 -15.14
N ASN A 324 35.72 16.62 -15.12
CA ASN A 324 36.78 16.66 -16.15
C ASN A 324 36.29 16.21 -17.53
N LYS A 325 35.27 15.34 -17.57
CA LYS A 325 34.58 14.90 -18.79
C LYS A 325 33.42 15.82 -19.19
N GLY A 326 33.20 16.91 -18.46
CA GLY A 326 32.16 17.91 -18.77
C GLY A 326 30.78 17.59 -18.19
N VAL A 327 30.62 16.50 -17.45
CA VAL A 327 29.38 16.18 -16.73
C VAL A 327 29.37 16.93 -15.40
N LYS A 328 28.39 17.80 -15.21
CA LYS A 328 28.25 18.60 -13.99
C LYS A 328 26.97 18.23 -13.26
N PRO A 329 26.98 18.23 -11.92
CA PRO A 329 25.75 18.12 -11.14
C PRO A 329 24.71 19.17 -11.54
N THR A 330 23.45 18.83 -11.31
CA THR A 330 22.30 19.71 -11.51
C THR A 330 22.44 20.99 -10.69
N ASN A 331 22.15 22.14 -11.30
CA ASN A 331 22.20 23.45 -10.64
C ASN A 331 21.05 24.33 -11.14
N GLU A 332 19.82 23.99 -10.77
CA GLU A 332 18.62 24.69 -11.21
C GLU A 332 17.92 25.37 -10.02
N PRO A 333 18.25 26.65 -9.71
CA PRO A 333 17.59 27.41 -8.66
C PRO A 333 16.07 27.47 -8.82
N GLY A 334 15.32 27.20 -7.76
CA GLY A 334 13.86 27.06 -7.76
C GLY A 334 13.36 25.66 -8.14
N ILE A 335 14.23 24.70 -8.46
CA ILE A 335 13.87 23.31 -8.75
C ILE A 335 14.68 22.38 -7.86
N PHE A 336 15.98 22.24 -8.13
CA PHE A 336 16.87 21.31 -7.42
C PHE A 336 18.33 21.62 -7.75
N THR A 337 19.22 21.43 -6.78
CA THR A 337 20.68 21.57 -6.98
C THR A 337 21.45 20.39 -6.40
N ALA A 338 22.72 20.28 -6.77
CA ALA A 338 23.68 19.36 -6.17
C ALA A 338 23.78 19.50 -4.65
N MET A 339 23.66 20.72 -4.11
CA MET A 339 23.71 20.90 -2.68
C MET A 339 22.46 20.32 -2.01
N ASP A 340 21.29 20.45 -2.64
CA ASP A 340 20.07 19.81 -2.14
C ASP A 340 20.20 18.28 -2.14
N ILE A 341 20.73 17.70 -3.22
CA ILE A 341 20.98 16.25 -3.33
C ILE A 341 21.90 15.78 -2.20
N ALA A 342 23.02 16.48 -1.98
CA ALA A 342 23.96 16.14 -0.93
C ALA A 342 23.31 16.21 0.45
N LEU A 343 22.57 17.27 0.74
CA LEU A 343 21.91 17.47 2.03
C LEU A 343 20.87 16.38 2.32
N LEU A 344 20.05 16.01 1.32
CA LEU A 344 19.03 14.96 1.47
C LEU A 344 19.61 13.57 1.75
N ASN A 345 20.84 13.32 1.29
CA ASN A 345 21.51 12.03 1.45
C ASN A 345 22.44 11.99 2.67
N LEU A 346 22.48 13.04 3.49
CA LEU A 346 23.22 13.02 4.74
C LEU A 346 22.65 11.96 5.71
N PRO A 347 23.50 11.38 6.56
CA PRO A 347 23.05 10.42 7.57
C PRO A 347 22.08 11.07 8.57
N GLU A 348 21.00 10.37 8.92
CA GLU A 348 20.00 10.89 9.86
C GLU A 348 20.39 10.67 11.34
N ASN A 349 21.31 9.74 11.60
CA ASN A 349 21.75 9.36 12.94
C ASN A 349 23.23 8.92 12.98
N GLN A 350 23.78 8.82 14.19
CA GLN A 350 25.18 8.42 14.38
C GLN A 350 25.48 6.96 14.01
N GLU A 351 24.47 6.08 13.96
CA GLU A 351 24.67 4.68 13.60
C GLU A 351 24.99 4.54 12.11
N GLU A 352 24.37 5.36 11.25
CA GLU A 352 24.65 5.42 9.81
C GLU A 352 26.06 5.92 9.47
N LEU A 353 26.68 6.71 10.35
CA LEU A 353 28.08 7.14 10.19
C LEU A 353 29.10 6.01 10.41
N ASN A 354 28.69 4.91 11.04
CA ASN A 354 29.57 3.76 11.27
C ASN A 354 29.58 2.76 10.09
N GLY A 355 28.76 3.01 9.04
CA GLY A 355 28.43 2.07 7.97
C GLY A 355 29.36 2.05 6.74
N GLY A 356 30.53 2.69 6.77
CA GLY A 356 31.53 2.61 5.70
C GLY A 356 31.96 3.94 5.09
N THR A 357 31.06 4.93 5.03
CA THR A 357 31.38 6.30 4.61
C THR A 357 31.99 7.09 5.78
N SER A 358 33.22 7.59 5.59
CA SER A 358 33.89 8.40 6.61
C SER A 358 33.28 9.80 6.71
N LEU A 359 33.23 10.36 7.91
CA LEU A 359 32.83 11.76 8.16
C LEU A 359 33.49 12.77 7.21
N ASN A 360 34.76 12.51 6.85
CA ASN A 360 35.53 13.35 5.94
C ASN A 360 34.96 13.37 4.52
N GLN A 361 34.40 12.26 4.01
CA GLN A 361 33.82 12.23 2.66
C GLN A 361 32.62 13.18 2.53
N TYR A 362 31.77 13.25 3.57
CA TYR A 362 30.65 14.21 3.61
C TYR A 362 31.16 15.66 3.60
N ILE A 363 32.10 15.99 4.49
CA ILE A 363 32.69 17.32 4.62
C ILE A 363 33.40 17.75 3.33
N ASP A 364 34.21 16.87 2.74
CA ASP A 364 34.98 17.15 1.53
C ASP A 364 34.07 17.39 0.32
N THR A 365 33.00 16.60 0.18
CA THR A 365 32.02 16.76 -0.90
C THR A 365 31.23 18.05 -0.76
N LEU A 366 30.67 18.34 0.42
CA LEU A 366 29.97 19.61 0.68
C LEU A 366 30.88 20.82 0.46
N THR A 367 32.13 20.75 0.94
CA THR A 367 33.13 21.81 0.74
C THR A 367 33.46 22.00 -0.74
N TYR A 368 33.61 20.90 -1.49
CA TYR A 368 33.82 20.96 -2.92
C TYR A 368 32.65 21.62 -3.65
N LEU A 369 31.41 21.20 -3.37
CA LEU A 369 30.20 21.78 -3.96
C LEU A 369 30.10 23.27 -3.64
N LYS A 370 30.32 23.67 -2.38
CA LYS A 370 30.37 25.08 -1.98
C LYS A 370 31.41 25.87 -2.78
N LYS A 371 32.62 25.33 -2.94
CA LYS A 371 33.70 25.96 -3.72
C LYS A 371 33.36 26.09 -5.20
N GLN A 372 32.57 25.16 -5.75
CA GLN A 372 32.06 25.24 -7.12
C GLN A 372 30.85 26.19 -7.26
N GLY A 373 30.35 26.76 -6.16
CA GLY A 373 29.27 27.75 -6.15
C GLY A 373 27.85 27.15 -6.09
N TYR A 374 27.70 25.87 -5.75
CA TYR A 374 26.37 25.28 -5.54
C TYR A 374 25.75 25.79 -4.23
N LYS A 375 24.48 26.17 -4.31
CA LYS A 375 23.67 26.70 -3.19
C LYS A 375 22.51 25.76 -2.91
N ALA A 376 21.92 25.85 -1.72
CA ALA A 376 20.79 25.00 -1.33
C ALA A 376 19.50 25.80 -1.18
N HIS A 377 18.36 25.14 -1.36
CA HIS A 377 17.07 25.70 -1.00
C HIS A 377 16.82 25.54 0.51
N GLY A 378 16.28 26.58 1.14
CA GLY A 378 15.99 26.55 2.57
C GLY A 378 15.51 27.89 3.11
N VAL A 379 15.16 27.90 4.39
CA VAL A 379 14.74 29.10 5.12
C VAL A 379 15.53 29.24 6.41
N ALA A 380 16.01 30.45 6.69
CA ALA A 380 16.57 30.79 7.98
C ALA A 380 15.42 31.11 8.95
N MET A 381 15.32 30.38 10.05
CA MET A 381 14.33 30.64 11.10
C MET A 381 14.98 31.33 12.30
N GLU A 382 14.49 32.51 12.65
CA GLU A 382 14.80 33.14 13.93
C GLU A 382 13.95 32.48 15.04
N ARG A 383 14.59 31.73 15.95
CA ARG A 383 13.93 31.32 17.19
C ARG A 383 14.16 32.37 18.26
N ALA A 384 13.11 32.67 19.01
CA ALA A 384 13.08 33.75 20.00
C ALA A 384 14.17 33.70 21.11
N ASN A 385 14.96 32.63 21.24
CA ASN A 385 16.00 32.49 22.27
C ASN A 385 17.24 31.64 21.89
N GLN A 386 17.48 31.25 20.63
CA GLN A 386 18.67 30.48 20.22
C GLN A 386 19.11 30.83 18.78
N GLU A 387 20.37 30.50 18.45
CA GLU A 387 21.06 30.71 17.17
C GLU A 387 20.16 30.48 15.94
N ASN A 388 20.36 31.28 14.88
CA ASN A 388 19.65 31.16 13.61
C ASN A 388 19.76 29.72 13.08
N GLU A 389 18.65 28.99 13.07
CA GLU A 389 18.59 27.61 12.56
C GLU A 389 18.22 27.67 11.08
N VAL A 390 19.06 27.09 10.22
CA VAL A 390 18.80 26.99 8.78
C VAL A 390 18.10 25.68 8.50
N HIS A 391 16.90 25.76 7.93
CA HIS A 391 16.11 24.61 7.52
C HIS A 391 16.21 24.46 6.00
N PHE A 392 16.93 23.44 5.54
CA PHE A 392 16.98 23.12 4.12
C PHE A 392 15.67 22.46 3.68
N ARG A 393 15.19 22.89 2.51
CA ARG A 393 13.92 22.44 1.94
C ARG A 393 14.00 22.49 0.42
N PRO A 394 14.40 21.39 -0.23
CA PRO A 394 14.29 21.29 -1.67
C PRO A 394 12.83 21.41 -2.13
N PRO A 395 12.56 22.16 -3.21
CA PRO A 395 11.27 22.16 -3.89
C PRO A 395 10.91 20.76 -4.42
N TYR A 396 9.62 20.42 -4.45
CA TYR A 396 9.09 19.24 -5.17
C TYR A 396 9.64 17.86 -4.73
N LEU A 397 9.83 17.67 -3.43
CA LEU A 397 10.02 16.35 -2.81
C LEU A 397 8.93 16.08 -1.78
N VAL A 398 8.40 14.85 -1.83
CA VAL A 398 7.35 14.38 -0.92
C VAL A 398 7.95 14.17 0.47
N GLY A 399 7.46 14.95 1.43
CA GLY A 399 7.92 14.91 2.82
C GLY A 399 8.93 16.01 3.10
N PHE A 400 8.62 16.84 4.11
CA PHE A 400 9.58 17.78 4.65
C PHE A 400 10.71 16.99 5.34
N ARG A 401 11.80 16.70 4.64
CA ARG A 401 13.04 16.29 5.32
C ARG A 401 13.78 17.54 5.75
N PHE A 402 13.58 17.93 7.01
CA PHE A 402 14.46 18.89 7.66
C PHE A 402 15.75 18.16 8.00
N THR A 403 16.84 18.48 7.30
CA THR A 403 18.15 18.01 7.70
C THR A 403 18.57 18.79 8.94
N THR A 404 18.34 18.21 10.13
CA THR A 404 18.96 18.74 11.34
C THR A 404 20.37 18.14 11.39
N PRO A 405 21.44 18.93 11.28
CA PRO A 405 22.78 18.36 11.24
C PRO A 405 23.07 17.57 12.52
N ILE A 406 23.71 16.41 12.37
CA ILE A 406 24.18 15.60 13.50
C ILE A 406 25.18 16.46 14.29
N LYS A 407 24.86 16.74 15.57
CA LYS A 407 25.66 17.60 16.43
C LYS A 407 26.93 16.91 16.96
N GLY A 408 28.01 17.69 17.13
CA GLY A 408 29.28 17.29 17.71
C GLY A 408 30.32 16.71 16.76
N LEU A 409 30.15 16.83 15.44
CA LEU A 409 31.02 16.16 14.45
C LEU A 409 31.70 17.12 13.44
N GLY A 410 31.49 18.44 13.52
CA GLY A 410 32.12 19.41 12.62
C GLY A 410 31.40 19.54 11.26
N LEU A 411 30.35 18.76 11.03
CA LEU A 411 29.47 18.88 9.86
C LEU A 411 28.62 20.15 9.93
N GLU A 412 28.32 20.64 11.14
CA GLU A 412 27.48 21.81 11.39
C GLU A 412 28.13 23.10 10.88
N GLU A 413 29.46 23.23 11.03
CA GLU A 413 30.21 24.39 10.54
C GLU A 413 30.12 24.49 9.00
N VAL A 414 30.27 23.35 8.32
CA VAL A 414 30.18 23.30 6.85
C VAL A 414 28.76 23.61 6.39
N ILE A 415 27.75 23.06 7.06
CA ILE A 415 26.33 23.21 6.71
C ILE A 415 25.82 24.63 6.97
N ASN A 416 26.17 25.24 8.11
CA ASN A 416 25.72 26.60 8.46
C ASN A 416 26.28 27.66 7.50
N ASP A 417 27.43 27.37 6.87
CA ASP A 417 28.06 28.24 5.88
C ASP A 417 27.55 28.02 4.44
N ILE A 418 26.55 27.15 4.22
CA ILE A 418 25.95 26.95 2.90
C ILE A 418 25.08 28.18 2.56
N GLU A 419 25.37 28.82 1.43
CA GLU A 419 24.54 29.90 0.91
C GLU A 419 23.16 29.38 0.48
N LEU A 420 22.10 30.08 0.90
CA LEU A 420 20.74 29.80 0.49
C LEU A 420 20.42 30.42 -0.88
N ILE A 421 19.58 29.74 -1.63
CA ILE A 421 18.99 30.23 -2.88
C ILE A 421 17.93 31.28 -2.56
N ASP A 422 17.92 32.36 -3.34
CA ASP A 422 16.94 33.44 -3.22
C ASP A 422 15.56 32.98 -3.72
N ASP A 423 14.52 33.27 -2.94
CA ASP A 423 13.13 32.91 -3.25
C ASP A 423 12.64 33.45 -4.61
N SER A 424 13.26 34.52 -5.13
CA SER A 424 12.98 35.07 -6.46
C SER A 424 13.22 34.10 -7.62
N THR A 425 13.93 33.00 -7.37
CA THR A 425 14.20 31.94 -8.37
C THR A 425 13.07 30.92 -8.50
N SER A 426 12.03 31.03 -7.68
CA SER A 426 10.85 30.16 -7.71
C SER A 426 10.17 30.16 -9.07
N ILE A 427 9.64 28.99 -9.46
CA ILE A 427 8.92 28.82 -10.72
C ILE A 427 7.64 29.66 -10.68
N VAL A 428 7.46 30.49 -11.71
CA VAL A 428 6.23 31.26 -11.88
C VAL A 428 5.15 30.32 -12.42
N PRO A 429 4.02 30.14 -11.72
CA PRO A 429 2.96 29.25 -12.19
C PRO A 429 2.39 29.70 -13.54
N ALA A 430 2.21 28.75 -14.45
CA ALA A 430 1.55 28.96 -15.72
C ALA A 430 0.03 29.07 -15.51
N ALA A 431 -0.60 30.02 -16.20
CA ALA A 431 -2.05 30.07 -16.29
C ALA A 431 -2.57 28.92 -17.18
N VAL A 432 -3.85 28.57 -17.03
CA VAL A 432 -4.52 27.62 -17.93
C VAL A 432 -4.46 28.17 -19.35
N ASP A 433 -4.01 27.35 -20.30
CA ASP A 433 -3.77 27.73 -21.69
C ASP A 433 -4.02 26.58 -22.68
N ASP A 434 -3.71 26.79 -23.96
CA ASP A 434 -3.91 25.81 -25.04
C ASP A 434 -2.72 24.84 -25.21
N SER A 435 -1.80 24.76 -24.23
CA SER A 435 -0.68 23.81 -24.29
C SER A 435 -1.16 22.37 -24.10
N LEU A 436 -0.38 21.40 -24.61
CA LEU A 436 -0.66 19.97 -24.46
C LEU A 436 -0.80 19.58 -22.98
N VAL A 437 0.04 20.16 -22.11
CA VAL A 437 0.06 19.86 -20.68
C VAL A 437 -1.20 20.41 -19.99
N SER A 438 -1.57 21.67 -20.25
CA SER A 438 -2.78 22.26 -19.65
C SER A 438 -4.04 21.51 -20.08
N GLN A 439 -4.15 21.16 -21.37
CA GLN A 439 -5.27 20.35 -21.88
C GLN A 439 -5.31 18.95 -21.27
N ALA A 440 -4.16 18.29 -21.08
CA ALA A 440 -4.09 16.99 -20.44
C ALA A 440 -4.51 17.02 -18.96
N ILE A 441 -4.15 18.09 -18.23
CA ILE A 441 -4.59 18.30 -16.85
C ILE A 441 -6.10 18.48 -16.79
N ILE A 442 -6.69 19.28 -17.69
CA ILE A 442 -8.14 19.45 -17.78
C ILE A 442 -8.83 18.10 -18.04
N ALA A 443 -8.36 17.34 -19.03
CA ALA A 443 -8.93 16.03 -19.36
C ALA A 443 -8.80 15.01 -18.19
N ALA A 444 -7.68 15.05 -17.46
CA ALA A 444 -7.49 14.25 -16.27
C ALA A 444 -8.47 14.63 -15.14
N ASP A 445 -8.72 15.93 -14.92
CA ASP A 445 -9.69 16.39 -13.92
C ASP A 445 -11.13 16.03 -14.31
N GLU A 446 -11.50 16.15 -15.59
CA GLU A 446 -12.81 15.68 -16.08
C GLU A 446 -13.00 14.18 -15.82
N ARG A 447 -11.97 13.36 -16.07
CA ARG A 447 -12.01 11.92 -15.80
C ARG A 447 -12.10 11.60 -14.31
N LYS A 448 -11.42 12.38 -13.47
CA LYS A 448 -11.50 12.29 -12.01
C LYS A 448 -12.90 12.62 -11.51
N GLN A 449 -13.53 13.68 -12.04
CA GLN A 449 -14.90 14.03 -11.68
C GLN A 449 -15.90 12.94 -12.09
N LEU A 450 -15.74 12.35 -13.28
CA LEU A 450 -16.56 11.22 -13.72
C LEU A 450 -16.41 10.01 -12.78
N LEU A 451 -15.17 9.66 -12.42
CA LEU A 451 -14.90 8.55 -11.51
C LEU A 451 -15.50 8.80 -10.10
N ALA A 452 -15.39 10.03 -9.60
CA ALA A 452 -16.00 10.42 -8.34
C ALA A 452 -17.54 10.33 -8.39
N ALA A 453 -18.15 10.78 -9.49
CA ALA A 453 -19.59 10.68 -9.71
C ALA A 453 -20.07 9.22 -9.77
N GLN A 454 -19.34 8.35 -10.48
CA GLN A 454 -19.64 6.92 -10.54
C GLN A 454 -19.58 6.24 -9.17
N ARG A 455 -18.67 6.68 -8.29
CA ARG A 455 -18.49 6.11 -6.95
C ARG A 455 -19.39 6.73 -5.88
N ALA A 456 -20.04 7.85 -6.17
CA ALA A 456 -20.90 8.53 -5.19
C ALA A 456 -21.96 7.61 -4.54
N PRO A 457 -22.63 6.68 -5.27
CA PRO A 457 -23.57 5.74 -4.66
C PRO A 457 -22.94 4.79 -3.64
N CYS A 458 -21.64 4.49 -3.76
CA CYS A 458 -20.95 3.58 -2.85
C CYS A 458 -20.71 4.17 -1.46
N GLY A 459 -20.77 5.49 -1.31
CA GLY A 459 -20.50 6.16 -0.04
C GLY A 459 -21.53 5.86 1.05
N ARG A 460 -22.78 5.54 0.67
CA ARG A 460 -23.87 5.25 1.61
C ARG A 460 -24.42 3.84 1.52
N ILE A 461 -23.94 2.99 0.62
CA ILE A 461 -24.56 1.70 0.35
C ILE A 461 -24.71 0.80 1.57
N GLU A 462 -23.76 0.84 2.53
CA GLU A 462 -23.90 0.12 3.79
C GLU A 462 -25.02 0.71 4.67
N GLN A 463 -25.11 2.04 4.75
CA GLN A 463 -26.19 2.72 5.48
C GLN A 463 -27.55 2.45 4.83
N ASP A 464 -27.64 2.53 3.50
CA ASP A 464 -28.86 2.25 2.75
C ASP A 464 -29.33 0.79 2.98
N LEU A 465 -28.39 -0.15 3.04
CA LEU A 465 -28.68 -1.55 3.42
C LEU A 465 -29.16 -1.65 4.87
N HIS A 466 -28.55 -0.91 5.79
CA HIS A 466 -28.97 -0.87 7.19
C HIS A 466 -30.39 -0.29 7.35
N ASP A 467 -30.70 0.79 6.64
CA ASP A 467 -31.99 1.48 6.68
C ASP A 467 -33.10 0.62 6.05
N ALA A 468 -32.84 0.00 4.89
CA ALA A 468 -33.75 -0.96 4.28
C ALA A 468 -34.00 -2.19 5.18
N GLN A 469 -33.01 -2.57 5.98
CA GLN A 469 -33.14 -3.61 7.00
C GLN A 469 -33.74 -3.08 8.32
N GLN A 470 -33.98 -1.78 8.48
CA GLN A 470 -34.44 -1.15 9.73
C GLN A 470 -33.53 -1.46 10.94
N PHE A 471 -32.22 -1.56 10.72
CA PHE A 471 -31.26 -1.67 11.82
C PHE A 471 -30.83 -0.28 12.29
N ALA A 472 -30.75 -0.08 13.60
CA ALA A 472 -30.12 1.09 14.20
C ALA A 472 -28.61 1.11 13.88
N THR A 473 -28.04 2.32 13.80
CA THR A 473 -26.59 2.48 13.62
C THR A 473 -25.84 2.16 14.91
N PRO A 474 -24.57 1.71 14.85
CA PRO A 474 -23.76 1.48 16.05
C PRO A 474 -23.67 2.71 16.98
N GLN A 475 -23.61 3.90 16.39
CA GLN A 475 -23.61 5.18 17.12
C GLN A 475 -24.89 5.38 17.93
N SER A 476 -26.06 5.08 17.35
CA SER A 476 -27.34 5.17 18.05
C SER A 476 -27.39 4.19 19.23
N MET A 477 -26.88 2.97 19.06
CA MET A 477 -26.80 1.97 20.15
C MET A 477 -25.94 2.48 21.32
N VAL A 478 -24.79 3.10 21.03
CA VAL A 478 -23.91 3.72 22.02
C VAL A 478 -24.62 4.82 22.80
N GLU A 479 -25.35 5.69 22.10
CA GLU A 479 -26.06 6.82 22.71
C GLU A 479 -27.15 6.37 23.68
N ILE A 480 -27.90 5.33 23.33
CA ILE A 480 -28.91 4.71 24.21
C ILE A 480 -28.24 4.18 25.48
N VAL A 481 -27.16 3.40 25.34
CA VAL A 481 -26.40 2.85 26.47
C VAL A 481 -25.87 3.95 27.38
N LYS A 482 -25.19 4.96 26.81
CA LYS A 482 -24.63 6.08 27.58
C LYS A 482 -25.70 6.94 28.25
N SER A 483 -26.88 7.04 27.66
CA SER A 483 -28.01 7.74 28.27
C SER A 483 -28.51 7.00 29.51
N LEU A 484 -28.69 5.68 29.42
CA LEU A 484 -29.16 4.85 30.55
C LEU A 484 -28.13 4.77 31.68
N MET A 485 -26.83 4.70 31.36
CA MET A 485 -25.74 4.72 32.35
C MET A 485 -25.70 5.99 33.22
N LYS A 486 -26.38 7.07 32.81
CA LYS A 486 -26.47 8.33 33.57
C LYS A 486 -27.72 8.43 34.46
N GLN A 487 -28.63 7.46 34.36
CA GLN A 487 -29.89 7.46 35.09
C GLN A 487 -29.79 6.54 36.32
N GLU A 488 -30.58 6.81 37.35
CA GLU A 488 -30.70 5.91 38.52
C GLU A 488 -31.66 4.76 38.22
N VAL A 489 -31.23 3.85 37.33
CA VAL A 489 -32.00 2.67 36.90
C VAL A 489 -31.14 1.42 36.91
N ASP A 490 -31.77 0.24 36.88
CA ASP A 490 -31.08 -1.01 36.53
C ASP A 490 -30.79 -1.01 35.03
N VAL A 491 -29.60 -0.54 34.67
CA VAL A 491 -29.17 -0.40 33.27
C VAL A 491 -29.26 -1.73 32.52
N GLY A 492 -28.89 -2.84 33.16
CA GLY A 492 -28.92 -4.15 32.54
C GLY A 492 -30.35 -4.58 32.20
N ALA A 493 -31.25 -4.48 33.17
CA ALA A 493 -32.66 -4.83 32.98
C ALA A 493 -33.36 -3.93 31.94
N GLU A 494 -33.10 -2.62 31.95
CA GLU A 494 -33.69 -1.69 30.97
C GLU A 494 -33.15 -1.93 29.56
N LEU A 495 -31.85 -2.17 29.40
CA LEU A 495 -31.28 -2.51 28.09
C LEU A 495 -31.86 -3.84 27.57
N HIS A 496 -31.96 -4.87 28.41
CA HIS A 496 -32.58 -6.14 28.05
C HIS A 496 -34.03 -5.97 27.60
N ARG A 497 -34.79 -5.13 28.33
CA ARG A 497 -36.20 -4.83 28.01
C ARG A 497 -36.36 -4.09 26.68
N ILE A 498 -35.42 -3.22 26.32
CA ILE A 498 -35.41 -2.52 25.02
C ILE A 498 -35.05 -3.52 23.92
N ASP A 499 -33.85 -4.10 23.99
CA ASP A 499 -33.40 -5.21 23.16
C ASP A 499 -32.12 -5.79 23.79
N PRO A 500 -32.05 -7.11 24.04
CA PRO A 500 -30.88 -7.73 24.67
C PRO A 500 -29.56 -7.56 23.90
N ALA A 501 -29.59 -7.23 22.61
CA ALA A 501 -28.39 -6.90 21.83
C ALA A 501 -27.63 -5.68 22.39
N LEU A 502 -28.32 -4.73 23.03
CA LEU A 502 -27.70 -3.53 23.60
C LEU A 502 -26.83 -3.85 24.82
N ILE A 503 -27.06 -4.96 25.51
CA ILE A 503 -26.22 -5.40 26.63
C ILE A 503 -24.78 -5.69 26.15
N THR A 504 -24.62 -6.24 24.95
CA THR A 504 -23.28 -6.44 24.37
C THR A 504 -22.54 -5.11 24.19
N VAL A 505 -23.25 -4.08 23.72
CA VAL A 505 -22.71 -2.72 23.54
C VAL A 505 -22.33 -2.12 24.89
N TRP A 506 -23.17 -2.29 25.91
CA TRP A 506 -22.89 -1.86 27.27
C TRP A 506 -21.66 -2.53 27.88
N HIS A 507 -21.51 -3.84 27.72
CA HIS A 507 -20.31 -4.55 28.17
C HIS A 507 -19.04 -4.02 27.48
N GLN A 508 -19.09 -3.73 26.18
CA GLN A 508 -17.96 -3.15 25.45
C GLN A 508 -17.61 -1.74 25.94
N GLU A 509 -18.60 -0.90 26.24
CA GLU A 509 -18.39 0.44 26.83
C GLU A 509 -17.78 0.38 28.24
N LEU A 510 -18.24 -0.56 29.08
CA LEU A 510 -17.66 -0.80 30.41
C LEU A 510 -16.21 -1.28 30.29
N LEU A 511 -15.92 -2.20 29.37
CA LEU A 511 -14.56 -2.65 29.09
C LEU A 511 -13.67 -1.49 28.63
N TYR A 512 -14.17 -0.62 27.74
CA TYR A 512 -13.42 0.55 27.27
C TYR A 512 -13.09 1.53 28.42
N GLN A 513 -14.06 1.78 29.31
CA GLN A 513 -13.85 2.61 30.50
C GLN A 513 -12.83 1.98 31.46
N ASN A 514 -12.87 0.66 31.64
CA ASN A 514 -11.97 -0.06 32.53
C ASN A 514 -10.56 -0.23 31.93
N GLN A 515 -10.42 -0.39 30.61
CA GLN A 515 -9.12 -0.46 29.92
C GLN A 515 -8.33 0.86 30.02
N ARG A 516 -8.99 2.01 30.19
CA ARG A 516 -8.31 3.28 30.52
C ARG A 516 -7.76 3.32 31.95
N ASN A 517 -8.29 2.48 32.84
CA ASN A 517 -7.98 2.48 34.27
C ASN A 517 -7.14 1.28 34.73
N GLU A 518 -7.03 0.21 33.94
CA GLU A 518 -6.24 -0.97 34.28
C GLU A 518 -4.92 -1.05 33.51
N ALA A 519 -3.87 -1.42 34.25
CA ALA A 519 -2.55 -1.79 33.80
C ALA A 519 -2.53 -3.09 32.94
N ALA A 520 -3.40 -3.17 31.92
CA ALA A 520 -3.74 -4.37 31.13
C ALA A 520 -2.58 -4.93 30.28
N ARG A 521 -1.40 -4.30 30.31
CA ARG A 521 -0.19 -4.71 29.58
C ARG A 521 1.04 -4.91 30.46
N VAL A 522 0.90 -4.98 31.78
CA VAL A 522 2.04 -5.31 32.62
C VAL A 522 2.34 -6.81 32.45
N GLU A 523 3.47 -7.08 31.80
CA GLU A 523 4.08 -8.39 31.77
C GLU A 523 4.44 -8.78 33.21
N ASN A 524 4.12 -10.01 33.59
CA ASN A 524 4.38 -10.51 34.93
C ASN A 524 4.89 -11.95 34.89
N GLU A 525 5.38 -12.42 36.04
CA GLU A 525 5.98 -13.75 36.18
C GLU A 525 5.07 -14.86 35.64
N PHE A 526 3.78 -14.84 35.98
CA PHE A 526 2.85 -15.87 35.51
C PHE A 526 2.70 -15.89 33.98
N LYS A 527 2.53 -14.72 33.35
CA LYS A 527 2.42 -14.62 31.87
C LYS A 527 3.71 -15.08 31.20
N HIS A 528 4.88 -14.80 31.79
CA HIS A 528 6.16 -15.32 31.29
C HIS A 528 6.23 -16.85 31.34
N LEU A 529 5.80 -17.47 32.45
CA LEU A 529 5.76 -18.93 32.59
C LEU A 529 4.90 -19.58 31.50
N ILE A 530 3.72 -19.01 31.22
CA ILE A 530 2.83 -19.49 30.16
C ILE A 530 3.45 -19.32 28.76
N LYS A 531 4.06 -18.16 28.44
CA LYS A 531 4.71 -17.93 27.13
C LYS A 531 5.91 -18.85 26.89
N GLN A 532 6.64 -19.19 27.95
CA GLN A 532 7.81 -20.08 27.89
C GLN A 532 7.43 -21.57 27.98
N ASN A 533 6.15 -21.90 28.04
CA ASN A 533 5.64 -23.26 28.21
C ASN A 533 6.19 -24.00 29.45
N ARG A 534 6.44 -23.26 30.55
CA ARG A 534 6.93 -23.81 31.82
C ARG A 534 5.77 -24.31 32.67
N VAL A 535 5.13 -25.39 32.20
CA VAL A 535 3.85 -25.91 32.73
C VAL A 535 3.88 -26.19 34.24
N ASP A 536 4.89 -26.93 34.72
CA ASP A 536 4.99 -27.32 36.13
C ASP A 536 5.08 -26.11 37.07
N GLU A 537 5.83 -25.09 36.67
CA GLU A 537 5.99 -23.86 37.45
C GLU A 537 4.74 -22.99 37.39
N ALA A 538 4.06 -22.94 36.24
CA ALA A 538 2.78 -22.28 36.12
C ALA A 538 1.70 -22.95 36.99
N VAL A 539 1.71 -24.29 37.11
CA VAL A 539 0.84 -25.05 38.03
C VAL A 539 1.11 -24.63 39.48
N ILE A 540 2.37 -24.59 39.90
CA ILE A 540 2.74 -24.16 41.26
C ILE A 540 2.28 -22.74 41.51
N TYR A 541 2.49 -21.84 40.54
CA TYR A 541 2.06 -20.44 40.67
C TYR A 541 0.55 -20.34 40.81
N ALA A 542 -0.21 -20.95 39.90
CA ALA A 542 -1.66 -20.91 39.87
C ALA A 542 -2.30 -21.53 41.12
N SER A 543 -1.66 -22.53 41.74
CA SER A 543 -2.12 -23.16 42.98
C SER A 543 -1.71 -22.43 44.25
N THR A 544 -0.72 -21.53 44.16
CA THR A 544 -0.21 -20.74 45.31
C THR A 544 -0.82 -19.34 45.37
N TYR A 545 -1.09 -18.72 44.23
CA TYR A 545 -1.56 -17.34 44.12
C TYR A 545 -2.91 -17.24 43.43
N THR A 546 -3.76 -16.34 43.92
CA THR A 546 -5.04 -16.03 43.26
C THR A 546 -4.75 -15.20 42.01
N LEU A 547 -5.05 -15.77 40.84
CA LEU A 547 -4.84 -15.07 39.57
C LEU A 547 -5.71 -13.80 39.47
N THR A 548 -5.13 -12.77 38.87
CA THR A 548 -5.82 -11.55 38.43
C THR A 548 -6.71 -11.84 37.22
N GLN A 549 -7.66 -10.93 36.92
CA GLN A 549 -8.53 -11.10 35.75
C GLN A 549 -7.71 -11.20 34.44
N SER A 550 -6.71 -10.34 34.29
CA SER A 550 -5.81 -10.34 33.14
C SER A 550 -5.02 -11.64 32.99
N GLU A 551 -4.60 -12.27 34.08
CA GLU A 551 -3.91 -13.58 34.04
C GLU A 551 -4.86 -14.72 33.70
N ILE A 552 -6.12 -14.66 34.14
CA ILE A 552 -7.14 -15.66 33.82
C ILE A 552 -7.49 -15.61 32.33
N ASP A 553 -7.73 -14.42 31.78
CA ASP A 553 -8.02 -14.26 30.37
C ASP A 553 -6.84 -14.66 29.49
N PHE A 554 -5.62 -14.29 29.93
CA PHE A 554 -4.38 -14.70 29.26
C PHE A 554 -4.22 -16.21 29.28
N LEU A 555 -4.43 -16.86 30.43
CA LEU A 555 -4.35 -18.31 30.55
C LEU A 555 -5.39 -19.01 29.68
N LEU A 556 -6.66 -18.58 29.73
CA LEU A 556 -7.71 -19.18 28.90
C LEU A 556 -7.35 -19.08 27.42
N HIS A 557 -6.77 -17.95 26.98
CA HIS A 557 -6.35 -17.75 25.59
C HIS A 557 -5.27 -18.74 25.13
N HIS A 558 -4.42 -19.16 26.05
CA HIS A 558 -3.37 -20.13 25.76
C HIS A 558 -3.89 -21.57 25.88
N VAL A 559 -4.73 -21.87 26.87
CA VAL A 559 -5.36 -23.19 27.05
C VAL A 559 -6.14 -23.62 25.80
N VAL A 560 -6.91 -22.71 25.22
CA VAL A 560 -7.68 -23.04 24.01
C VAL A 560 -6.81 -23.33 22.77
N LYS A 561 -5.54 -22.90 22.78
CA LYS A 561 -4.57 -23.15 21.72
C LYS A 561 -3.73 -24.40 22.03
N ASP A 562 -3.26 -24.52 23.26
CA ASP A 562 -2.40 -25.59 23.76
C ASP A 562 -3.06 -26.28 24.97
N GLU A 563 -3.49 -27.51 24.73
CA GLU A 563 -4.27 -28.32 25.66
C GLU A 563 -3.43 -28.77 26.86
N SER A 564 -2.10 -28.80 26.72
CA SER A 564 -1.18 -29.14 27.81
C SER A 564 -1.27 -28.15 28.97
N LEU A 565 -1.76 -26.93 28.73
CA LEU A 565 -1.98 -25.92 29.76
C LEU A 565 -3.30 -26.11 30.53
N THR A 566 -4.13 -27.09 30.16
CA THR A 566 -5.37 -27.41 30.90
C THR A 566 -5.06 -27.76 32.35
N ILE A 567 -3.93 -28.40 32.64
CA ILE A 567 -3.53 -28.67 34.02
C ILE A 567 -3.29 -27.39 34.84
N VAL A 568 -2.76 -26.33 34.22
CA VAL A 568 -2.60 -25.02 34.87
C VAL A 568 -3.97 -24.39 35.14
N TRP A 569 -4.89 -24.50 34.17
CA TRP A 569 -6.28 -24.03 34.32
C TRP A 569 -7.01 -24.70 35.48
N LEU A 570 -6.84 -26.01 35.64
CA LEU A 570 -7.44 -26.80 36.71
C LEU A 570 -6.80 -26.55 38.08
N SER A 571 -5.55 -26.05 38.11
CA SER A 571 -4.79 -25.82 39.34
C SER A 571 -5.03 -24.46 40.01
N ARG A 572 -5.90 -23.62 39.44
CA ARG A 572 -6.12 -22.24 39.93
C ARG A 572 -6.69 -22.20 41.34
N MET A 573 -6.03 -21.45 42.23
CA MET A 573 -6.50 -21.15 43.57
C MET A 573 -7.62 -20.10 43.51
N LEU A 574 -8.82 -20.48 44.00
CA LEU A 574 -10.05 -19.68 43.92
C LEU A 574 -10.36 -19.24 42.48
N PRO A 575 -10.78 -20.17 41.60
CA PRO A 575 -11.05 -19.87 40.19
C PRO A 575 -12.05 -18.73 40.04
N LYS A 576 -11.68 -17.69 39.26
CA LYS A 576 -12.62 -16.67 38.82
C LYS A 576 -13.09 -16.96 37.40
N LYS A 577 -14.28 -16.43 37.08
CA LYS A 577 -14.82 -16.44 35.74
C LYS A 577 -13.92 -15.63 34.80
N PRO A 578 -13.65 -16.11 33.57
CA PRO A 578 -12.97 -15.30 32.56
C PRO A 578 -13.83 -14.10 32.19
N SER A 579 -13.22 -13.06 31.63
CA SER A 579 -13.98 -11.90 31.19
C SER A 579 -14.92 -12.25 30.06
N GLY A 580 -14.52 -13.11 29.11
CA GLY A 580 -15.41 -13.57 28.04
C GLY A 580 -14.99 -14.90 27.43
N LEU A 581 -15.91 -15.51 26.67
CA LEU A 581 -15.71 -16.83 26.04
C LEU A 581 -15.49 -16.77 24.51
N SER A 582 -15.37 -15.57 23.94
CA SER A 582 -15.32 -15.38 22.48
C SER A 582 -14.19 -16.12 21.76
N MET A 583 -13.10 -16.47 22.46
CA MET A 583 -11.99 -17.26 21.92
C MET A 583 -12.38 -18.65 21.42
N PHE A 584 -13.45 -19.24 21.97
CA PHE A 584 -13.97 -20.53 21.53
C PHE A 584 -14.63 -20.46 20.14
N GLY A 585 -15.04 -19.26 19.70
CA GLY A 585 -15.71 -19.03 18.42
C GLY A 585 -14.88 -19.46 17.21
N GLY A 586 -13.55 -19.40 17.29
CA GLY A 586 -12.64 -19.83 16.22
C GLY A 586 -12.30 -21.33 16.19
N LEU A 587 -12.58 -22.08 17.27
CA LEU A 587 -12.03 -23.44 17.45
C LEU A 587 -12.93 -24.55 16.87
N PRO A 588 -12.44 -25.44 16.00
CA PRO A 588 -13.23 -26.56 15.50
C PRO A 588 -13.64 -27.54 16.63
N LEU A 589 -14.68 -28.35 16.40
CA LEU A 589 -15.26 -29.24 17.42
C LEU A 589 -14.26 -30.25 17.98
N ASN A 590 -13.36 -30.77 17.15
CA ASN A 590 -12.31 -31.67 17.60
C ASN A 590 -11.43 -31.03 18.68
N LYS A 591 -11.19 -29.71 18.63
CA LYS A 591 -10.44 -29.01 19.67
C LYS A 591 -11.19 -28.95 21.01
N TRP A 592 -12.52 -28.81 20.97
CA TRP A 592 -13.35 -28.88 22.19
C TRP A 592 -13.30 -30.29 22.80
N GLN A 593 -13.34 -31.32 21.95
CA GLN A 593 -13.21 -32.72 22.37
C GLN A 593 -11.85 -33.01 23.00
N SER A 594 -10.76 -32.52 22.41
CA SER A 594 -9.42 -32.73 22.97
C SER A 594 -9.23 -32.00 24.31
N LEU A 595 -9.78 -30.78 24.45
CA LEU A 595 -9.84 -30.10 25.75
C LEU A 595 -10.64 -30.90 26.80
N GLN A 596 -11.76 -31.54 26.41
CA GLN A 596 -12.51 -32.44 27.30
C GLN A 596 -11.67 -33.66 27.71
N ASP A 597 -10.88 -34.24 26.81
CA ASP A 597 -9.99 -35.36 27.11
C ASP A 597 -8.98 -34.98 28.22
N GLU A 598 -8.46 -33.76 28.15
CA GLU A 598 -7.62 -33.10 29.17
C GLU A 598 -8.38 -32.59 30.41
N LYS A 599 -9.66 -32.95 30.55
CA LYS A 599 -10.54 -32.63 31.69
C LYS A 599 -10.87 -31.15 31.84
N PHE A 600 -10.81 -30.37 30.76
CA PHE A 600 -11.35 -29.01 30.77
C PHE A 600 -12.85 -29.03 31.07
N ASP A 601 -13.30 -28.14 31.96
CA ASP A 601 -14.70 -28.01 32.34
C ASP A 601 -15.44 -27.06 31.40
N PHE A 602 -16.44 -27.58 30.70
CA PHE A 602 -17.27 -26.84 29.75
C PHE A 602 -18.50 -26.19 30.40
N ALA A 603 -18.75 -26.41 31.69
CA ALA A 603 -19.75 -25.66 32.47
C ALA A 603 -19.28 -24.22 32.81
N LEU A 604 -18.40 -23.66 31.99
CA LEU A 604 -17.76 -22.37 32.19
C LEU A 604 -18.71 -21.24 31.82
N GLU A 605 -18.82 -20.26 32.72
CA GLU A 605 -19.51 -18.99 32.47
C GLU A 605 -18.49 -17.84 32.57
N ASP A 606 -18.69 -16.79 31.77
CA ASP A 606 -17.92 -15.55 31.92
C ASP A 606 -18.48 -14.61 33.00
N THR A 607 -17.79 -13.50 33.23
CA THR A 607 -18.17 -12.49 34.22
C THR A 607 -19.55 -11.86 33.99
N TRP A 608 -20.12 -12.01 32.79
CA TRP A 608 -21.45 -11.52 32.43
C TRP A 608 -22.51 -12.63 32.47
N GLY A 609 -22.14 -13.86 32.79
CA GLY A 609 -23.05 -15.00 32.84
C GLY A 609 -23.32 -15.65 31.48
N ASN A 610 -22.54 -15.32 30.44
CA ASN A 610 -22.63 -16.05 29.17
C ASN A 610 -21.98 -17.42 29.35
N ASP A 611 -22.66 -18.47 28.89
CA ASP A 611 -22.14 -19.83 28.82
C ASP A 611 -21.62 -20.16 27.40
N LEU A 612 -21.09 -21.36 27.21
CA LEU A 612 -20.60 -21.81 25.90
C LEU A 612 -21.71 -22.08 24.87
N PHE A 613 -22.99 -22.12 25.25
CA PHE A 613 -24.08 -22.19 24.27
C PHE A 613 -24.20 -20.90 23.47
N THR A 614 -23.89 -19.74 24.06
CA THR A 614 -23.86 -18.46 23.32
C THR A 614 -22.85 -18.50 22.16
N VAL A 615 -21.69 -19.14 22.38
CA VAL A 615 -20.67 -19.33 21.34
C VAL A 615 -21.08 -20.44 20.36
N ALA A 616 -21.59 -21.57 20.86
CA ALA A 616 -21.97 -22.71 20.04
C ALA A 616 -23.11 -22.39 19.07
N ALA A 617 -24.11 -21.61 19.52
CA ALA A 617 -25.27 -21.20 18.74
C ALA A 617 -24.90 -20.48 17.44
N GLN A 618 -23.84 -19.68 17.47
CA GLN A 618 -23.33 -18.93 16.31
C GLN A 618 -22.36 -19.73 15.44
N LYS A 619 -21.99 -20.94 15.87
CA LYS A 619 -20.93 -21.73 15.26
C LYS A 619 -21.49 -22.87 14.42
N SER A 620 -22.15 -23.84 15.06
CA SER A 620 -22.77 -24.96 14.38
C SER A 620 -23.66 -25.78 15.32
N VAL A 621 -24.59 -26.56 14.73
CA VAL A 621 -25.45 -27.46 15.50
C VAL A 621 -24.66 -28.57 16.19
N GLU A 622 -23.54 -29.01 15.61
CA GLU A 622 -22.70 -30.06 16.20
C GLU A 622 -22.07 -29.62 17.51
N HIS A 623 -21.73 -28.33 17.67
CA HIS A 623 -21.23 -27.80 18.94
C HIS A 623 -22.33 -27.73 19.99
N VAL A 624 -23.55 -27.33 19.58
CA VAL A 624 -24.72 -27.34 20.46
C VAL A 624 -25.04 -28.76 20.93
N ASP A 625 -25.13 -29.71 20.00
CA ASP A 625 -25.42 -31.12 20.29
C ASP A 625 -24.34 -31.77 21.17
N TRP A 626 -23.09 -31.36 20.98
CA TRP A 626 -22.00 -31.83 21.82
C TRP A 626 -22.11 -31.32 23.27
N LEU A 627 -22.44 -30.04 23.50
CA LEU A 627 -22.67 -29.50 24.84
C LEU A 627 -23.87 -30.16 25.53
N LEU A 628 -24.94 -30.41 24.77
CA LEU A 628 -26.11 -31.15 25.28
C LEU A 628 -25.73 -32.59 25.68
N LYS A 629 -24.93 -33.28 24.86
CA LYS A 629 -24.42 -34.63 25.17
C LYS A 629 -23.47 -34.63 26.36
N TYR A 630 -22.72 -33.55 26.56
CA TYR A 630 -21.88 -33.34 27.74
C TYR A 630 -22.73 -33.23 29.03
N GLY A 631 -24.03 -32.95 28.90
CA GLY A 631 -24.99 -32.89 30.01
C GLY A 631 -25.33 -31.47 30.45
N LEU A 632 -24.93 -30.45 29.67
CA LEU A 632 -25.27 -29.06 29.94
C LEU A 632 -26.61 -28.70 29.32
N LYS A 633 -27.23 -27.63 29.82
CA LYS A 633 -28.47 -27.06 29.29
C LYS A 633 -28.23 -25.59 28.90
N PRO A 634 -28.79 -25.13 27.77
CA PRO A 634 -28.69 -23.73 27.39
C PRO A 634 -29.43 -22.85 28.40
N ASN A 635 -28.81 -21.75 28.80
CA ASN A 635 -29.45 -20.74 29.63
C ASN A 635 -30.30 -19.78 28.77
N MET A 636 -31.63 -19.96 28.78
CA MET A 636 -32.57 -19.12 28.03
C MET A 636 -33.10 -17.92 28.83
N ASP A 637 -32.78 -17.82 30.13
CA ASP A 637 -33.25 -16.72 31.00
C ASP A 637 -32.10 -15.72 31.31
N MET A 638 -31.06 -15.70 30.47
CA MET A 638 -29.87 -14.89 30.72
C MET A 638 -30.06 -13.41 30.40
N LEU A 639 -29.33 -12.56 31.11
CA LEU A 639 -29.32 -11.13 30.83
C LEU A 639 -28.48 -10.84 29.57
N GLY A 640 -29.12 -10.74 28.43
CA GLY A 640 -28.48 -10.47 27.15
C GLY A 640 -29.09 -11.33 26.05
N LEU A 641 -28.42 -11.43 24.91
CA LEU A 641 -28.85 -12.37 23.87
C LEU A 641 -28.62 -13.79 24.35
N ASP A 642 -29.71 -14.55 24.48
CA ASP A 642 -29.63 -15.96 24.80
C ASP A 642 -29.18 -16.79 23.57
N PRO A 643 -28.88 -18.09 23.74
CA PRO A 643 -28.48 -18.94 22.63
C PRO A 643 -29.50 -18.99 21.48
N PHE A 644 -30.80 -18.86 21.75
CA PHE A 644 -31.84 -18.90 20.72
C PHE A 644 -31.92 -17.59 19.93
N ASP A 645 -31.84 -16.43 20.60
CA ASP A 645 -31.67 -15.12 19.98
C ASP A 645 -30.48 -15.12 19.01
N LEU A 646 -29.34 -15.64 19.46
CA LEU A 646 -28.10 -15.70 18.65
C LEU A 646 -28.27 -16.62 17.43
N ALA A 647 -28.95 -17.75 17.59
CA ALA A 647 -29.23 -18.67 16.49
C ALA A 647 -30.24 -18.08 15.46
N LEU A 648 -31.23 -17.30 15.92
CA LEU A 648 -32.15 -16.56 15.06
C LEU A 648 -31.41 -15.46 14.27
N GLU A 649 -30.50 -14.72 14.91
CA GLU A 649 -29.65 -13.75 14.21
C GLU A 649 -28.74 -14.43 13.17
N ASP A 650 -28.20 -15.61 13.49
CA ASP A 650 -27.40 -16.40 12.56
C ASP A 650 -28.25 -16.90 11.38
N SER A 651 -29.48 -17.38 11.61
CA SER A 651 -30.40 -17.76 10.53
C SER A 651 -30.72 -16.59 9.59
N TYR A 652 -30.91 -15.39 10.14
CA TYR A 652 -31.08 -14.19 9.33
C TYR A 652 -29.82 -13.87 8.52
N LYS A 653 -28.64 -13.93 9.13
CA LYS A 653 -27.35 -13.70 8.44
C LYS A 653 -27.10 -14.70 7.33
N GLN A 654 -27.45 -15.98 7.55
CA GLN A 654 -27.30 -17.07 6.59
C GLN A 654 -28.44 -17.15 5.56
N ARG A 655 -29.49 -16.34 5.72
CA ARG A 655 -30.69 -16.34 4.86
C ARG A 655 -31.42 -17.69 4.81
N LYS A 656 -31.30 -18.46 5.90
CA LYS A 656 -31.82 -19.83 6.01
C LYS A 656 -32.01 -20.21 7.47
N LEU A 657 -33.05 -20.97 7.80
CA LEU A 657 -33.23 -21.52 9.13
C LEU A 657 -32.11 -22.53 9.45
N THR A 658 -31.26 -22.20 10.42
CA THR A 658 -30.13 -23.04 10.80
C THR A 658 -30.57 -24.22 11.65
N GLN A 659 -29.84 -25.33 11.57
CA GLN A 659 -30.10 -26.50 12.41
C GLN A 659 -29.90 -26.18 13.91
N ALA A 660 -29.01 -25.24 14.24
CA ALA A 660 -28.84 -24.75 15.61
C ALA A 660 -30.12 -24.07 16.13
N THR A 661 -30.78 -23.25 15.29
CA THR A 661 -32.07 -22.61 15.64
C THR A 661 -33.14 -23.66 15.91
N ILE A 662 -33.26 -24.66 15.03
CA ILE A 662 -34.21 -25.76 15.19
C ILE A 662 -33.94 -26.50 16.51
N ARG A 663 -32.67 -26.83 16.79
CA ARG A 663 -32.30 -27.53 18.02
C ARG A 663 -32.60 -26.70 19.27
N LEU A 664 -32.16 -25.45 19.32
CA LEU A 664 -32.29 -24.58 20.49
C LEU A 664 -33.75 -24.19 20.75
N SER A 665 -34.59 -24.15 19.71
CA SER A 665 -36.04 -23.91 19.85
C SER A 665 -36.76 -24.91 20.76
N GLN A 666 -36.21 -26.12 20.92
CA GLN A 666 -36.76 -27.18 21.77
C GLN A 666 -36.58 -26.90 23.28
N PHE A 667 -35.73 -25.92 23.62
CA PHE A 667 -35.41 -25.53 24.99
C PHE A 667 -36.04 -24.19 25.38
N VAL A 668 -36.85 -23.59 24.50
CA VAL A 668 -37.56 -22.34 24.77
C VAL A 668 -38.88 -22.67 25.48
N ASP A 669 -38.85 -22.65 26.81
CA ASP A 669 -40.01 -22.87 27.67
C ASP A 669 -40.94 -21.65 27.71
N LYS A 670 -40.35 -20.44 27.66
CA LYS A 670 -41.05 -19.16 27.63
C LYS A 670 -40.47 -18.30 26.52
N ILE A 671 -41.35 -17.87 25.61
CA ILE A 671 -40.95 -16.99 24.53
C ILE A 671 -40.81 -15.54 25.01
N GLU A 672 -39.70 -14.90 24.65
CA GLU A 672 -39.43 -13.51 24.99
C GLU A 672 -39.81 -12.55 23.85
N PRO A 673 -40.07 -11.26 24.14
CA PRO A 673 -40.26 -10.25 23.11
C PRO A 673 -39.09 -10.17 22.12
N SER A 674 -37.86 -10.38 22.58
CA SER A 674 -36.64 -10.43 21.76
C SER A 674 -36.69 -11.54 20.70
N HIS A 675 -37.09 -12.75 21.10
CA HIS A 675 -37.28 -13.88 20.19
C HIS A 675 -38.29 -13.54 19.11
N LEU A 676 -39.45 -13.04 19.51
CA LEU A 676 -40.54 -12.70 18.60
C LEU A 676 -40.13 -11.58 17.63
N ALA A 677 -39.38 -10.57 18.07
CA ALA A 677 -38.89 -9.50 17.21
C ALA A 677 -37.88 -10.00 16.15
N ARG A 678 -37.00 -10.96 16.52
CA ARG A 678 -36.09 -11.63 15.57
C ARG A 678 -36.82 -12.57 14.61
N ILE A 679 -37.86 -13.25 15.08
CA ILE A 679 -38.73 -14.09 14.23
C ILE A 679 -39.56 -13.21 13.28
N ALA A 680 -40.03 -12.04 13.72
CA ALA A 680 -40.73 -11.06 12.88
C ALA A 680 -39.83 -10.62 11.71
N ARG A 681 -38.54 -10.44 11.97
CA ARG A 681 -37.55 -10.18 10.93
C ARG A 681 -37.43 -11.34 9.94
N LEU A 682 -37.40 -12.60 10.40
CA LEU A 682 -37.46 -13.76 9.49
C LEU A 682 -38.77 -13.79 8.67
N LYS A 683 -39.93 -13.45 9.25
CA LYS A 683 -41.23 -13.37 8.54
C LYS A 683 -41.17 -12.39 7.38
N VAL A 684 -40.56 -11.22 7.57
CA VAL A 684 -40.46 -10.17 6.54
C VAL A 684 -39.48 -10.54 5.43
N PHE A 685 -38.28 -11.03 5.79
CA PHE A 685 -37.20 -11.22 4.81
C PHE A 685 -37.10 -12.64 4.24
N PHE A 686 -37.56 -13.64 4.98
CA PHE A 686 -37.46 -15.07 4.64
C PHE A 686 -38.73 -15.83 5.04
N PRO A 687 -39.89 -15.56 4.39
CA PRO A 687 -41.18 -16.09 4.81
C PRO A 687 -41.28 -17.63 4.79
N GLU A 688 -40.54 -18.30 3.90
CA GLU A 688 -40.45 -19.77 3.87
C GLU A 688 -39.75 -20.33 5.12
N GLU A 689 -38.67 -19.68 5.55
CA GLU A 689 -37.90 -20.06 6.75
C GLU A 689 -38.72 -19.77 8.02
N TYR A 690 -39.46 -18.67 8.03
CA TYR A 690 -40.45 -18.37 9.07
C TYR A 690 -41.53 -19.45 9.16
N GLN A 691 -42.10 -19.86 8.02
CA GLN A 691 -43.12 -20.90 7.98
C GLN A 691 -42.56 -22.21 8.56
N ALA A 692 -41.35 -22.61 8.14
CA ALA A 692 -40.67 -23.78 8.68
C ALA A 692 -40.47 -23.72 10.20
N LEU A 693 -40.09 -22.56 10.75
CA LEU A 693 -39.95 -22.37 12.20
C LEU A 693 -41.30 -22.50 12.94
N THR A 694 -42.37 -21.90 12.42
CA THR A 694 -43.70 -21.97 13.06
C THR A 694 -44.40 -23.32 12.93
N ASP A 695 -43.95 -24.17 12.01
CA ASP A 695 -44.43 -25.56 11.90
C ASP A 695 -43.77 -26.49 12.91
N ILE A 696 -42.59 -26.13 13.43
CA ILE A 696 -41.97 -26.82 14.57
C ILE A 696 -42.76 -26.58 15.85
N ASN A 697 -43.09 -25.31 16.14
CA ASN A 697 -43.89 -24.96 17.30
C ASN A 697 -44.68 -23.67 17.05
N LYS A 698 -45.99 -23.71 17.31
CA LYS A 698 -46.90 -22.58 17.10
C LYS A 698 -46.67 -21.42 18.07
N GLN A 699 -45.91 -21.60 19.15
CA GLN A 699 -45.49 -20.49 20.02
C GLN A 699 -44.64 -19.42 19.30
N PHE A 700 -44.01 -19.78 18.18
CA PHE A 700 -43.20 -18.87 17.36
C PHE A 700 -44.02 -18.03 16.35
N MET A 701 -45.35 -18.12 16.37
CA MET A 701 -46.20 -17.30 15.50
C MET A 701 -46.12 -15.82 15.89
N VAL A 702 -45.98 -14.94 14.90
CA VAL A 702 -45.76 -13.50 15.07
C VAL A 702 -47.01 -12.78 14.58
N THR A 703 -47.66 -12.04 15.47
CA THR A 703 -48.80 -11.16 15.16
C THR A 703 -48.33 -9.88 14.47
N ASP A 704 -49.24 -9.17 13.82
CA ASP A 704 -48.89 -7.95 13.07
C ASP A 704 -48.54 -6.75 13.96
N GLU A 705 -48.73 -6.86 15.28
CA GLU A 705 -48.35 -5.85 16.28
C GLU A 705 -46.87 -5.95 16.70
N ILE A 706 -46.18 -7.04 16.35
CA ILE A 706 -44.79 -7.29 16.75
C ILE A 706 -43.86 -6.67 15.70
N GLU A 707 -43.09 -5.68 16.14
CA GLU A 707 -42.08 -5.03 15.30
C GLU A 707 -40.81 -5.89 15.16
N MET A 708 -40.08 -5.70 14.05
CA MET A 708 -38.78 -6.33 13.87
C MET A 708 -37.75 -5.75 14.85
N ASN A 709 -36.80 -6.58 15.29
CA ASN A 709 -35.71 -6.10 16.13
C ASN A 709 -34.89 -5.02 15.38
N GLN A 710 -34.68 -3.86 16.00
CA GLN A 710 -33.87 -2.78 15.44
C GLN A 710 -32.39 -2.92 15.76
N TYR A 711 -32.06 -3.75 16.76
CA TYR A 711 -30.72 -3.89 17.30
C TYR A 711 -30.20 -5.30 17.05
N ARG A 712 -28.90 -5.41 16.78
CA ARG A 712 -28.22 -6.68 16.55
C ARG A 712 -26.87 -6.69 17.23
N GLN A 713 -26.29 -7.87 17.42
CA GLN A 713 -24.93 -7.94 17.93
C GLN A 713 -23.95 -7.25 16.96
N VAL A 714 -23.25 -6.22 17.44
CA VAL A 714 -22.22 -5.48 16.69
C VAL A 714 -20.88 -5.54 17.41
N LYS A 715 -19.79 -5.69 16.66
CA LYS A 715 -18.44 -5.44 17.17
C LYS A 715 -18.15 -3.96 17.02
N MET A 716 -17.95 -3.25 18.13
CA MET A 716 -17.55 -1.86 18.07
C MET A 716 -16.02 -1.78 18.03
N TYR A 717 -15.50 -1.09 17.01
CA TYR A 717 -14.09 -0.75 16.90
C TYR A 717 -13.92 0.59 17.61
N PHE A 718 -13.44 0.55 18.85
CA PHE A 718 -13.16 1.74 19.67
C PHE A 718 -11.70 2.19 19.56
#